data_AF-A0A9Q9CAY2-F1
#
_entry.id   AF-A0A9Q9CAY2-F1
#
_cell.length_a   1.000
_cell.length_b   1.000
_cell.length_c   1.000
_cell.angle_alpha   90.00
_cell.angle_beta   90.00
_cell.angle_gamma   90.00
#
_symmetry.space_group_name_H-M   'P 1'
#
loop_
_entity.id
_entity.type
_entity.pdbx_description
1 polymer ?
#
loop_
_entity_poly.entity_id
_entity_poly.type
_entity_poly.pdbx_seq_one_letter_code
_entity_poly.pdbx_strand_id
1 'polypeptide(L)'
;MEKLKEKIFQFGIYGAKLEKLTKDEIEMAIEEPWVEIIQTDTVEKLKRHFTTDCLRVDTNRSMLKSYDWSDLYVRMGTLAWKDYLTAGTFNFTSKEYFLIMNLLIETKGYVDNVELRKLCLDPKKTHYCINRLAKKGFIEYRTSDEAEKKSFIYKVRVIIDEKGFVTRCVESQPADPSRAGSCGKFRMFEYRIDIGLYDNIRSMILSSERGIITEDLKNKLGVSSKIGYKLLNKVFNEEKEVFKRVKEFEGRVRRYRYHAASRRAFPATERGEKGVGYITSEERVMAIKKLMSMSPILQLDKRTYEKLQEITGWRYEFDRRTIIKAAILAGFKIYKQKRGREGKCSRYMIMRNEMVESDVKALEMSNCDSQENMSEFQRKIYSIFVNSPKLVEMDNGYVPLREERLKLLYKFLIEKMSSKEVESLGFDWEVIGEMEFDLLLSIIPFSRIGLKESLCRFIDSGEADTDAFKIRNYTLHGEIEEPYCSSSVGKTVAEVINMELPQSIKKLIRLKVGIGNFASLFKQLNDLRVLDISISSEKVVVKKTDMDLSSGIKALEKAKRAKGGGKYICLSRRIEFFKKVCNVEEKGFYDEAYKVIYTEFKGDEFEAMFDRLKMFRDEEVDDQKQSTFERLYMGFKKNIIELGWLGTLDFNSYSVSEAKRALKALSRDKIIANYKGIKKVEFVTPHESFLRVINKKYDVFRFKGYHEHKGMGYFSHYFDLVYYTLATSGSLEINELISRIRFIANFEMEMFLSEYKKVFKVSNLNNTRIVSLGIFMDPFE
;
A
#
# COMPACT_ATOMS: atom_id res chain seq x y z
N MET A 1 23.98 -29.01 -25.90
CA MET A 1 23.15 -27.82 -25.67
C MET A 1 22.81 -27.55 -24.21
N GLU A 2 22.11 -28.43 -23.47
CA GLU A 2 21.73 -28.12 -22.07
C GLU A 2 22.92 -27.80 -21.15
N LYS A 3 24.03 -28.54 -21.27
CA LYS A 3 25.27 -28.26 -20.52
C LYS A 3 25.84 -26.87 -20.80
N LEU A 4 25.80 -26.42 -22.06
CA LEU A 4 26.27 -25.09 -22.47
C LEU A 4 25.34 -23.99 -21.96
N LYS A 5 24.03 -24.21 -22.06
CA LYS A 5 23.00 -23.30 -21.54
C LYS A 5 23.13 -23.08 -20.03
N GLU A 6 23.39 -24.16 -19.29
CA GLU A 6 23.68 -24.12 -17.85
C GLU A 6 25.01 -23.40 -17.55
N LYS A 7 26.06 -23.67 -18.32
CA LYS A 7 27.36 -23.00 -18.18
C LYS A 7 27.23 -21.48 -18.36
N ILE A 8 26.53 -21.03 -19.39
CA ILE A 8 26.28 -19.60 -19.65
C ILE A 8 25.38 -18.99 -18.57
N PHE A 9 24.38 -19.72 -18.08
CA PHE A 9 23.53 -19.28 -16.97
C PHE A 9 24.34 -19.02 -15.69
N GLN A 10 25.31 -19.89 -15.37
CA GLN A 10 26.18 -19.76 -14.21
C GLN A 10 27.18 -18.59 -14.29
N PHE A 11 27.40 -18.01 -15.46
CA PHE A 11 28.15 -16.75 -15.57
C PHE A 11 27.37 -15.54 -15.03
N GLY A 12 26.13 -15.74 -14.59
CA GLY A 12 25.31 -14.69 -14.02
C GLY A 12 24.68 -13.79 -15.07
N ILE A 13 24.00 -12.74 -14.61
CA ILE A 13 23.30 -11.77 -15.45
C ILE A 13 24.28 -10.91 -16.26
N TYR A 14 25.51 -10.71 -15.81
CA TYR A 14 26.51 -9.91 -16.53
C TYR A 14 27.32 -10.75 -17.54
N GLY A 15 27.27 -12.07 -17.42
CA GLY A 15 28.01 -12.99 -18.27
C GLY A 15 29.50 -13.02 -17.99
N ALA A 16 30.25 -13.61 -18.93
CA ALA A 16 31.69 -13.73 -18.85
C ALA A 16 32.35 -13.39 -20.19
N LYS A 17 33.65 -13.12 -20.16
CA LYS A 17 34.45 -12.98 -21.38
C LYS A 17 34.28 -14.19 -22.28
N LEU A 18 34.21 -13.96 -23.58
CA LEU A 18 33.99 -15.00 -24.58
C LEU A 18 35.05 -16.12 -24.52
N GLU A 19 36.28 -15.76 -24.12
CA GLU A 19 37.40 -16.68 -23.86
C GLU A 19 37.09 -17.81 -22.88
N LYS A 20 36.05 -17.68 -22.03
CA LYS A 20 35.61 -18.75 -21.11
C LYS A 20 34.84 -19.88 -21.80
N LEU A 21 34.53 -19.74 -23.09
CA LEU A 21 33.92 -20.77 -23.91
C LEU A 21 34.93 -21.32 -24.93
N THR A 22 34.83 -22.61 -25.22
CA THR A 22 35.62 -23.22 -26.31
C THR A 22 35.08 -22.77 -27.68
N LYS A 23 35.87 -22.93 -28.75
CA LYS A 23 35.42 -22.58 -30.11
C LYS A 23 34.12 -23.30 -30.49
N ASP A 24 34.02 -24.60 -30.20
CA ASP A 24 32.81 -25.39 -30.44
C ASP A 24 31.60 -24.88 -29.62
N GLU A 25 31.82 -24.48 -28.37
CA GLU A 25 30.78 -23.89 -27.52
C GLU A 25 30.32 -22.53 -28.06
N ILE A 26 31.23 -21.73 -28.60
CA ILE A 26 30.91 -20.46 -29.23
C ILE A 26 30.11 -20.70 -30.51
N GLU A 27 30.53 -21.61 -31.38
CA GLU A 27 29.77 -21.96 -32.61
C GLU A 27 28.35 -22.42 -32.29
N MET A 28 28.19 -23.24 -31.25
CA MET A 28 26.87 -23.63 -30.76
C MET A 28 26.08 -22.45 -30.18
N ALA A 29 26.73 -21.48 -29.51
CA ALA A 29 26.06 -20.36 -28.86
C ALA A 29 25.69 -19.21 -29.82
N ILE A 30 26.40 -19.05 -30.95
CA ILE A 30 26.18 -17.95 -31.90
C ILE A 30 24.76 -17.94 -32.46
N GLU A 31 24.25 -19.12 -32.81
CA GLU A 31 22.94 -19.29 -33.46
C GLU A 31 21.78 -19.30 -32.45
N GLU A 32 22.08 -19.33 -31.15
CA GLU A 32 21.07 -19.46 -30.11
C GLU A 32 20.47 -18.10 -29.76
N PRO A 33 19.13 -17.94 -29.80
CA PRO A 33 18.51 -16.64 -29.59
C PRO A 33 18.71 -16.14 -28.16
N TRP A 34 18.71 -17.03 -27.16
CA TRP A 34 18.84 -16.68 -25.74
C TRP A 34 20.26 -16.23 -25.33
N VAL A 35 21.24 -16.32 -26.24
CA VAL A 35 22.62 -15.86 -26.03
C VAL A 35 22.80 -14.46 -26.59
N GLU A 36 23.36 -13.56 -25.78
CA GLU A 36 23.82 -12.25 -26.22
C GLU A 36 25.35 -12.21 -26.18
N ILE A 37 25.97 -11.94 -27.33
CA ILE A 37 27.38 -11.57 -27.43
C ILE A 37 27.46 -10.05 -27.53
N ILE A 38 28.06 -9.42 -26.52
CA ILE A 38 28.07 -7.95 -26.36
C ILE A 38 29.46 -7.45 -25.99
N GLN A 39 29.73 -6.18 -26.24
CA GLN A 39 31.00 -5.54 -25.86
C GLN A 39 31.10 -5.34 -24.35
N THR A 40 32.34 -5.27 -23.87
CA THR A 40 32.69 -4.94 -22.48
C THR A 40 32.03 -3.65 -22.01
N ASP A 41 32.03 -2.59 -22.82
CA ASP A 41 31.39 -1.31 -22.50
C ASP A 41 29.87 -1.43 -22.23
N THR A 42 29.20 -2.33 -22.95
CA THR A 42 27.77 -2.59 -22.79
C THR A 42 27.49 -3.29 -21.46
N VAL A 43 28.39 -4.19 -21.03
CA VAL A 43 28.31 -4.82 -19.71
C VAL A 43 28.53 -3.80 -18.59
N GLU A 44 29.49 -2.90 -18.74
CA GLU A 44 29.73 -1.82 -17.77
C GLU A 44 28.56 -0.84 -17.68
N LYS A 45 27.92 -0.52 -18.82
CA LYS A 45 26.66 0.24 -18.84
C LYS A 45 25.55 -0.49 -18.10
N LEU A 46 25.42 -1.81 -18.28
CA LEU A 46 24.41 -2.62 -17.57
C LEU A 46 24.64 -2.64 -16.05
N LYS A 47 25.90 -2.73 -15.59
CA LYS A 47 26.23 -2.66 -14.16
C LYS A 47 25.82 -1.32 -13.53
N ARG A 48 25.98 -0.22 -14.27
CA ARG A 48 25.57 1.13 -13.82
C ARG A 48 24.06 1.35 -13.94
N HIS A 49 23.45 0.86 -15.01
CA HIS A 49 22.05 1.06 -15.38
C HIS A 49 21.40 -0.26 -15.78
N PHE A 50 20.91 -1.01 -14.79
CA PHE A 50 20.26 -2.29 -15.02
C PHE A 50 19.02 -2.14 -15.93
N THR A 51 18.91 -2.98 -16.96
CA THR A 51 17.74 -3.12 -17.83
C THR A 51 17.43 -4.59 -18.14
N THR A 52 16.16 -4.86 -18.44
CA THR A 52 15.68 -6.16 -18.97
C THR A 52 15.64 -6.20 -20.50
N ASP A 53 15.91 -5.08 -21.16
CA ASP A 53 15.93 -4.99 -22.61
C ASP A 53 17.12 -5.77 -23.19
N CYS A 54 16.98 -6.19 -24.46
CA CYS A 54 18.07 -6.83 -25.18
C CYS A 54 19.21 -5.83 -25.39
N LEU A 55 20.43 -6.22 -25.02
CA LEU A 55 21.60 -5.34 -25.09
C LEU A 55 22.38 -5.48 -26.39
N ARG A 56 21.98 -6.43 -27.22
CA ARG A 56 22.64 -6.76 -28.47
C ARG A 56 22.27 -5.74 -29.54
N VAL A 57 23.29 -5.13 -30.15
CA VAL A 57 23.13 -4.14 -31.22
C VAL A 57 23.02 -4.82 -32.59
N ASP A 58 23.73 -5.94 -32.78
CA ASP A 58 23.82 -6.71 -34.03
C ASP A 58 23.80 -8.22 -33.77
N THR A 59 23.56 -9.05 -34.79
CA THR A 59 23.61 -10.53 -34.64
C THR A 59 24.92 -11.01 -34.00
N ASN A 60 24.88 -12.09 -33.21
CA ASN A 60 26.07 -12.66 -32.55
C ASN A 60 27.21 -12.94 -33.54
N ARG A 61 26.86 -13.40 -34.76
CA ARG A 61 27.81 -13.64 -35.85
C ARG A 61 28.44 -12.37 -36.39
N SER A 62 27.70 -11.26 -36.46
CA SER A 62 28.24 -9.95 -36.85
C SER A 62 29.18 -9.41 -35.77
N MET A 63 28.80 -9.55 -34.50
CA MET A 63 29.63 -9.11 -33.36
C MET A 63 31.02 -9.77 -33.37
N LEU A 64 31.10 -11.06 -33.69
CA LEU A 64 32.37 -11.80 -33.76
C LEU A 64 33.24 -11.46 -34.98
N LYS A 65 32.65 -10.91 -36.05
CA LYS A 65 33.38 -10.48 -37.24
C LYS A 65 33.90 -9.06 -37.11
N SER A 66 33.17 -8.23 -36.38
CA SER A 66 33.41 -6.78 -36.29
C SER A 66 34.30 -6.38 -35.11
N TYR A 67 34.51 -7.26 -34.12
CA TYR A 67 35.23 -6.96 -32.89
C TYR A 67 36.16 -8.10 -32.45
N ASP A 68 37.20 -7.76 -31.69
CA ASP A 68 38.12 -8.72 -31.11
C ASP A 68 37.45 -9.54 -30.00
N TRP A 69 37.81 -10.82 -29.89
CA TRP A 69 37.23 -11.77 -28.95
C TRP A 69 37.49 -11.37 -27.49
N SER A 70 38.62 -10.70 -27.22
CA SER A 70 39.00 -10.24 -25.87
C SER A 70 38.09 -9.16 -25.30
N ASP A 71 37.39 -8.43 -26.19
CA ASP A 71 36.51 -7.31 -25.86
C ASP A 71 35.03 -7.72 -25.78
N LEU A 72 34.74 -8.99 -26.08
CA LEU A 72 33.39 -9.54 -26.12
C LEU A 72 33.07 -10.38 -24.88
N TYR A 73 31.83 -10.25 -24.43
CA TYR A 73 31.21 -11.02 -23.36
C TYR A 73 30.09 -11.87 -23.94
N VAL A 74 29.98 -13.09 -23.42
CA VAL A 74 28.85 -13.98 -23.64
C VAL A 74 27.99 -14.03 -22.39
N ARG A 75 26.68 -13.84 -22.57
CA ARG A 75 25.70 -13.92 -21.49
C ARG A 75 24.40 -14.51 -21.99
N MET A 76 23.57 -14.93 -21.04
CA MET A 76 22.15 -15.15 -21.31
C MET A 76 21.41 -13.81 -21.20
N GLY A 77 20.52 -13.52 -22.16
CA GLY A 77 19.70 -12.31 -22.11
C GLY A 77 18.89 -12.23 -20.79
N THR A 78 18.68 -11.03 -20.24
CA THR A 78 18.17 -10.85 -18.86
C THR A 78 16.86 -11.60 -18.60
N LEU A 79 15.92 -11.59 -19.55
CA LEU A 79 14.65 -12.31 -19.43
C LEU A 79 14.82 -13.82 -19.57
N ALA A 80 15.63 -14.27 -20.53
CA ALA A 80 15.93 -15.68 -20.73
C ALA A 80 16.60 -16.29 -19.49
N TRP A 81 17.51 -15.54 -18.85
CA TRP A 81 18.17 -15.94 -17.61
C TRP A 81 17.19 -16.13 -16.45
N LYS A 82 16.25 -15.20 -16.28
CA LYS A 82 15.18 -15.32 -15.28
C LYS A 82 14.26 -16.50 -15.58
N ASP A 83 13.80 -16.65 -16.83
CA ASP A 83 12.88 -17.72 -17.21
C ASP A 83 13.54 -19.09 -17.08
N TYR A 84 14.85 -19.19 -17.34
CA TYR A 84 15.63 -20.40 -17.11
C TYR A 84 15.69 -20.79 -15.63
N LEU A 85 15.91 -19.82 -14.74
CA LEU A 85 15.91 -20.02 -13.29
C LEU A 85 14.52 -20.40 -12.75
N THR A 86 13.47 -19.71 -13.17
CA THR A 86 12.14 -19.82 -12.55
C THR A 86 11.18 -20.75 -13.27
N ALA A 87 11.52 -21.24 -14.47
CA ALA A 87 10.61 -21.95 -15.35
C ALA A 87 9.27 -21.21 -15.58
N GLY A 88 9.29 -19.88 -15.50
CA GLY A 88 8.09 -19.02 -15.59
C GLY A 88 7.18 -19.02 -14.36
N THR A 89 7.45 -19.84 -13.33
CA THR A 89 6.60 -19.99 -12.13
C THR A 89 6.68 -18.80 -11.18
N PHE A 90 7.76 -18.02 -11.28
CA PHE A 90 8.00 -16.86 -10.45
C PHE A 90 8.49 -15.68 -11.28
N ASN A 91 7.83 -14.53 -11.10
CA ASN A 91 8.15 -13.32 -11.84
C ASN A 91 8.98 -12.37 -10.98
N PHE A 92 10.08 -11.90 -11.53
CA PHE A 92 10.93 -10.89 -10.90
C PHE A 92 10.32 -9.52 -11.19
N THR A 93 9.56 -8.99 -10.23
CA THR A 93 8.85 -7.71 -10.37
C THR A 93 9.75 -6.49 -10.21
N SER A 94 11.03 -6.69 -9.88
CA SER A 94 11.98 -5.61 -9.62
C SER A 94 13.43 -6.08 -9.85
N LYS A 95 14.35 -5.12 -10.10
CA LYS A 95 15.76 -5.39 -10.38
C LYS A 95 16.49 -6.07 -9.21
N GLU A 96 16.02 -5.86 -7.99
CA GLU A 96 16.58 -6.42 -6.76
C GLU A 96 16.63 -7.95 -6.80
N TYR A 97 15.61 -8.61 -7.36
CA TYR A 97 15.62 -10.08 -7.51
C TYR A 97 16.76 -10.56 -8.40
N PHE A 98 17.04 -9.85 -9.51
CA PHE A 98 18.13 -10.20 -10.42
C PHE A 98 19.49 -10.02 -9.76
N LEU A 99 19.70 -8.88 -9.08
CA LEU A 99 20.96 -8.57 -8.43
C LEU A 99 21.27 -9.53 -7.26
N ILE A 100 20.26 -9.84 -6.45
CA ILE A 100 20.39 -10.81 -5.35
C ILE A 100 20.71 -12.19 -5.90
N MET A 101 19.95 -12.69 -6.88
CA MET A 101 20.21 -14.02 -7.44
C MET A 101 21.55 -14.09 -8.18
N ASN A 102 21.96 -13.02 -8.88
CA ASN A 102 23.28 -12.96 -9.51
C ASN A 102 24.40 -13.17 -8.49
N LEU A 103 24.37 -12.40 -7.39
CA LEU A 103 25.35 -12.52 -6.33
C LEU A 103 25.38 -13.95 -5.76
N LEU A 104 24.21 -14.53 -5.45
CA LEU A 104 24.14 -15.87 -4.87
C LEU A 104 24.64 -16.97 -5.82
N ILE A 105 24.40 -16.81 -7.12
CA ILE A 105 24.84 -17.75 -8.17
C ILE A 105 26.35 -17.65 -8.40
N GLU A 106 26.91 -16.44 -8.39
CA GLU A 106 28.36 -16.21 -8.52
C GLU A 106 29.11 -16.74 -7.29
N THR A 107 28.60 -16.48 -6.08
CA THR A 107 29.28 -16.89 -4.84
C THR A 107 29.21 -18.40 -4.59
N LYS A 108 28.16 -19.10 -5.07
CA LYS A 108 27.92 -20.55 -4.85
C LYS A 108 27.99 -21.00 -3.37
N GLY A 109 27.81 -20.07 -2.45
CA GLY A 109 27.97 -20.26 -1.02
C GLY A 109 27.02 -19.41 -0.19
N TYR A 110 27.18 -19.46 1.14
CA TYR A 110 26.42 -18.60 2.04
C TYR A 110 26.93 -17.16 2.01
N VAL A 111 26.05 -16.25 1.62
CA VAL A 111 26.26 -14.80 1.63
C VAL A 111 25.56 -14.23 2.86
N ASP A 112 26.28 -13.45 3.66
CA ASP A 112 25.70 -12.79 4.82
C ASP A 112 25.01 -11.46 4.46
N ASN A 113 24.26 -10.91 5.40
CA ASN A 113 23.56 -9.64 5.20
C ASN A 113 24.50 -8.41 5.09
N VAL A 114 25.78 -8.51 5.46
CA VAL A 114 26.78 -7.45 5.24
C VAL A 114 27.19 -7.44 3.78
N GLU A 115 27.42 -8.60 3.19
CA GLU A 115 27.78 -8.75 1.79
C GLU A 115 26.61 -8.40 0.85
N LEU A 116 25.37 -8.75 1.21
CA LEU A 116 24.17 -8.29 0.49
C LEU A 116 24.02 -6.76 0.47
N ARG A 117 24.53 -6.05 1.50
CA ARG A 117 24.51 -4.58 1.53
C ARG A 117 25.46 -3.95 0.51
N LYS A 118 26.44 -4.69 -0.01
CA LYS A 118 27.33 -4.21 -1.10
C LYS A 118 26.57 -4.00 -2.41
N LEU A 119 25.40 -4.61 -2.58
CA LEU A 119 24.51 -4.35 -3.72
C LEU A 119 23.86 -2.96 -3.69
N CYS A 120 24.05 -2.18 -2.61
CA CYS A 120 23.47 -0.85 -2.40
C CYS A 120 21.93 -0.82 -2.56
N LEU A 121 21.27 -1.94 -2.22
CA LEU A 121 19.82 -2.08 -2.28
C LEU A 121 19.17 -1.65 -0.97
N ASP A 122 17.93 -1.14 -1.05
CA ASP A 122 17.15 -0.80 0.14
C ASP A 122 16.98 -2.03 1.06
N PRO A 123 17.38 -1.95 2.35
CA PRO A 123 17.37 -3.11 3.25
C PRO A 123 15.99 -3.76 3.42
N LYS A 124 14.90 -2.98 3.38
CA LYS A 124 13.53 -3.52 3.50
C LYS A 124 13.14 -4.29 2.24
N LYS A 125 13.45 -3.76 1.06
CA LYS A 125 13.23 -4.43 -0.22
C LYS A 125 14.09 -5.69 -0.34
N THR A 126 15.35 -5.64 0.06
CA THR A 126 16.25 -6.80 0.07
C THR A 126 15.70 -7.92 0.96
N HIS A 127 15.29 -7.58 2.19
CA HIS A 127 14.68 -8.55 3.10
C HIS A 127 13.37 -9.13 2.55
N TYR A 128 12.53 -8.29 1.92
CA TYR A 128 11.30 -8.74 1.26
C TYR A 128 11.59 -9.71 0.10
N CYS A 129 12.58 -9.41 -0.75
CA CYS A 129 12.96 -10.25 -1.87
C CYS A 129 13.48 -11.61 -1.40
N ILE A 130 14.37 -11.61 -0.39
CA ILE A 130 14.93 -12.81 0.24
C ILE A 130 13.83 -13.69 0.82
N ASN A 131 12.91 -13.13 1.63
CA ASN A 131 11.81 -13.90 2.19
C ASN A 131 10.93 -14.53 1.12
N ARG A 132 10.73 -13.86 -0.01
CA ARG A 132 9.91 -14.37 -1.12
C ARG A 132 10.63 -15.46 -1.91
N LEU A 133 11.92 -15.29 -2.17
CA LEU A 133 12.78 -16.29 -2.82
C LEU A 133 12.89 -17.56 -1.95
N ALA A 134 13.05 -17.40 -0.63
CA ALA A 134 13.11 -18.50 0.32
C ALA A 134 11.79 -19.28 0.37
N LYS A 135 10.65 -18.58 0.49
CA LYS A 135 9.31 -19.20 0.43
C LYS A 135 9.02 -19.95 -0.86
N LYS A 136 9.70 -19.58 -1.95
CA LYS A 136 9.58 -20.22 -3.26
C LYS A 136 10.64 -21.28 -3.53
N GLY A 137 11.51 -21.56 -2.55
CA GLY A 137 12.52 -22.62 -2.66
C GLY A 137 13.68 -22.29 -3.59
N PHE A 138 13.94 -21.01 -3.90
CA PHE A 138 15.12 -20.63 -4.70
C PHE A 138 16.37 -20.46 -3.84
N ILE A 139 16.20 -20.11 -2.57
CA ILE A 139 17.31 -19.87 -1.64
C ILE A 139 17.02 -20.51 -0.29
N GLU A 140 18.09 -20.95 0.37
CA GLU A 140 18.08 -21.36 1.78
C GLU A 140 18.46 -20.20 2.69
N TYR A 141 17.91 -20.22 3.89
CA TYR A 141 18.12 -19.21 4.92
C TYR A 141 18.63 -19.87 6.20
N ARG A 142 19.76 -19.39 6.75
CA ARG A 142 20.30 -19.79 8.06
C ARG A 142 20.53 -18.57 8.95
N THR A 143 20.07 -18.64 10.19
CA THR A 143 20.56 -17.79 11.28
C THR A 143 21.78 -18.46 11.89
N SER A 144 22.84 -17.72 12.23
CA SER A 144 24.04 -18.33 12.82
C SER A 144 23.70 -18.99 14.15
N ASP A 145 23.97 -20.30 14.26
CA ASP A 145 23.73 -21.12 15.46
C ASP A 145 24.85 -20.99 16.52
N GLU A 146 25.79 -20.06 16.35
CA GLU A 146 26.87 -19.87 17.32
C GLU A 146 26.50 -18.83 18.38
N ALA A 147 26.70 -19.26 19.61
CA ALA A 147 26.34 -18.61 20.85
C ALA A 147 26.76 -17.13 20.93
N GLU A 148 25.93 -16.37 21.66
CA GLU A 148 26.17 -15.01 22.17
C GLU A 148 25.87 -13.81 21.25
N LYS A 149 24.65 -13.28 21.43
CA LYS A 149 24.37 -11.83 21.56
C LYS A 149 24.85 -10.89 20.45
N LYS A 150 24.83 -11.30 19.18
CA LYS A 150 24.68 -10.36 18.05
C LYS A 150 23.48 -10.76 17.20
N SER A 151 22.30 -10.30 17.63
CA SER A 151 21.13 -10.24 16.76
C SER A 151 21.51 -9.53 15.45
N PHE A 152 20.96 -10.00 14.33
CA PHE A 152 20.98 -9.39 12.98
C PHE A 152 21.92 -9.95 11.90
N ILE A 153 22.70 -11.02 12.09
CA ILE A 153 23.43 -11.64 10.96
C ILE A 153 22.65 -12.90 10.49
N TYR A 154 22.12 -12.83 9.26
CA TYR A 154 21.53 -13.99 8.57
C TYR A 154 22.35 -14.29 7.31
N LYS A 155 22.45 -15.58 6.99
CA LYS A 155 23.15 -16.09 5.81
C LYS A 155 22.16 -16.71 4.84
N VAL A 156 22.32 -16.44 3.55
CA VAL A 156 21.50 -17.00 2.48
C VAL A 156 22.36 -17.65 1.42
N ARG A 157 21.89 -18.74 0.83
CA ARG A 157 22.54 -19.37 -0.33
C ARG A 157 21.49 -19.78 -1.35
N VAL A 158 21.86 -19.84 -2.63
CA VAL A 158 21.02 -20.47 -3.64
C VAL A 158 20.91 -21.98 -3.38
N ILE A 159 19.75 -22.58 -3.63
CA ILE A 159 19.59 -24.04 -3.49
C ILE A 159 20.20 -24.70 -4.72
N ILE A 160 21.10 -25.65 -4.49
CA ILE A 160 21.84 -26.35 -5.53
C ILE A 160 21.47 -27.84 -5.49
N ASP A 161 21.32 -28.47 -6.66
CA ASP A 161 21.06 -29.90 -6.80
C ASP A 161 22.32 -30.75 -6.56
N GLU A 162 22.18 -32.08 -6.57
CA GLU A 162 23.28 -33.04 -6.35
C GLU A 162 24.41 -32.93 -7.40
N LYS A 163 24.15 -32.29 -8.55
CA LYS A 163 25.12 -32.09 -9.63
C LYS A 163 25.79 -30.72 -9.58
N GLY A 164 25.48 -29.88 -8.58
CA GLY A 164 26.06 -28.56 -8.43
C GLY A 164 25.33 -27.46 -9.23
N PHE A 165 24.11 -27.73 -9.73
CA PHE A 165 23.30 -26.77 -10.50
C PHE A 165 22.23 -26.09 -9.65
N VAL A 166 21.89 -24.86 -9.99
CA VAL A 166 20.83 -24.12 -9.28
C VAL A 166 19.48 -24.82 -9.48
N THR A 167 18.84 -25.18 -8.38
CA THR A 167 17.59 -25.96 -8.39
C THR A 167 16.45 -25.11 -8.98
N ARG A 168 15.76 -25.66 -9.99
CA ARG A 168 14.60 -25.02 -10.62
C ARG A 168 13.35 -25.48 -9.88
N CYS A 169 12.43 -24.56 -9.56
CA CYS A 169 11.19 -24.93 -8.91
C CYS A 169 10.32 -25.76 -9.88
N VAL A 170 10.30 -27.08 -9.71
CA VAL A 170 9.33 -27.98 -10.36
C VAL A 170 8.14 -28.09 -9.41
N GLU A 171 6.93 -27.93 -9.93
CA GLU A 171 5.70 -28.14 -9.15
C GLU A 171 5.74 -29.54 -8.50
N SER A 172 5.83 -29.58 -7.17
CA SER A 172 5.41 -30.74 -6.42
C SER A 172 3.88 -30.80 -6.45
N GLN A 173 3.30 -31.30 -7.54
CA GLN A 173 2.03 -32.00 -7.42
C GLN A 173 2.35 -33.41 -6.92
N PRO A 174 1.76 -33.90 -5.83
CA PRO A 174 1.73 -35.33 -5.60
C PRO A 174 0.97 -35.94 -6.79
N ALA A 175 1.66 -36.77 -7.57
CA ALA A 175 1.07 -37.53 -8.64
C ALA A 175 -0.04 -38.41 -8.05
N ASP A 176 -1.29 -38.15 -8.46
CA ASP A 176 -2.37 -39.12 -8.38
C ASP A 176 -2.07 -40.20 -9.44
N PRO A 177 -1.80 -41.46 -9.08
CA PRO A 177 -1.28 -42.49 -10.00
C PRO A 177 -2.34 -43.07 -10.94
N SER A 178 -3.44 -42.34 -11.21
CA SER A 178 -4.64 -42.87 -11.85
C SER A 178 -4.99 -42.23 -13.20
N ARG A 179 -4.02 -41.71 -13.97
CA ARG A 179 -4.23 -41.39 -15.40
C ARG A 179 -3.01 -41.72 -16.26
N ALA A 180 -2.96 -42.97 -16.71
CA ALA A 180 -2.30 -43.31 -17.95
C ALA A 180 -3.12 -42.77 -19.14
N GLY A 181 -2.49 -42.07 -20.09
CA GLY A 181 -3.09 -41.89 -21.42
C GLY A 181 -2.77 -40.60 -22.17
N SER A 182 -1.76 -40.70 -23.02
CA SER A 182 -1.57 -39.99 -24.31
C SER A 182 -0.83 -38.65 -24.35
N CYS A 183 0.23 -38.74 -25.14
CA CYS A 183 1.17 -37.77 -25.64
C CYS A 183 0.49 -36.63 -26.45
N GLY A 184 0.89 -35.40 -26.17
CA GLY A 184 0.72 -34.25 -27.04
C GLY A 184 1.76 -33.20 -26.68
N LYS A 185 2.93 -33.25 -27.32
CA LYS A 185 3.95 -32.20 -27.22
C LYS A 185 3.32 -30.87 -27.64
N PHE A 186 2.90 -30.04 -26.68
CA PHE A 186 2.63 -28.63 -26.95
C PHE A 186 3.95 -28.02 -27.43
N ARG A 187 4.06 -27.70 -28.73
CA ARG A 187 5.18 -26.90 -29.25
C ARG A 187 5.19 -25.57 -28.50
N MET A 188 6.14 -25.40 -27.57
CA MET A 188 6.35 -24.14 -26.87
C MET A 188 6.79 -23.09 -27.89
N PHE A 189 6.23 -21.89 -27.79
CA PHE A 189 6.68 -20.75 -28.59
C PHE A 189 8.07 -20.31 -28.12
N GLU A 190 9.03 -20.27 -29.03
CA GLU A 190 10.41 -19.86 -28.78
C GLU A 190 10.59 -18.42 -29.27
N TYR A 191 10.87 -17.49 -28.35
CA TYR A 191 11.08 -16.09 -28.70
C TYR A 191 12.37 -15.93 -29.52
N ARG A 192 12.26 -15.29 -30.69
CA ARG A 192 13.35 -15.14 -31.65
C ARG A 192 14.02 -13.78 -31.48
N ILE A 193 15.15 -13.76 -30.78
CA ILE A 193 15.85 -12.52 -30.39
C ILE A 193 16.52 -11.81 -31.60
N ASP A 194 16.58 -12.47 -32.75
CA ASP A 194 17.08 -11.95 -34.03
C ASP A 194 16.08 -11.06 -34.79
N ILE A 195 14.80 -11.03 -34.40
CA ILE A 195 13.76 -10.24 -35.07
C ILE A 195 13.12 -9.25 -34.10
N GLY A 196 12.69 -8.10 -34.63
CA GLY A 196 12.06 -7.05 -33.82
C GLY A 196 10.82 -7.57 -33.07
N LEU A 197 10.44 -6.90 -31.98
CA LEU A 197 9.27 -7.29 -31.17
C LEU A 197 7.99 -7.39 -32.03
N TYR A 198 7.89 -6.57 -33.07
CA TYR A 198 6.83 -6.61 -34.06
C TYR A 198 6.75 -7.96 -34.79
N ASP A 199 7.88 -8.45 -35.33
CA ASP A 199 7.96 -9.69 -36.10
C ASP A 199 7.81 -10.93 -35.23
N ASN A 200 8.27 -10.86 -33.98
CA ASN A 200 8.00 -11.90 -32.98
C ASN A 200 6.49 -12.05 -32.72
N ILE A 201 5.79 -10.94 -32.53
CA ILE A 201 4.33 -10.94 -32.34
C ILE A 201 3.63 -11.44 -33.60
N ARG A 202 4.08 -11.03 -34.79
CA ARG A 202 3.57 -11.52 -36.07
C ARG A 202 3.73 -13.04 -36.20
N SER A 203 4.92 -13.57 -35.91
CA SER A 203 5.21 -15.00 -35.90
C SER A 203 4.34 -15.74 -34.89
N MET A 204 4.11 -15.18 -33.69
CA MET A 204 3.20 -15.76 -32.69
C MET A 204 1.77 -15.89 -33.21
N ILE A 205 1.26 -14.91 -33.97
CA ILE A 205 -0.08 -14.99 -34.56
C ILE A 205 -0.13 -16.11 -35.60
N LEU A 206 0.89 -16.20 -36.46
CA LEU A 206 0.97 -17.20 -37.53
C LEU A 206 1.15 -18.64 -37.00
N SER A 207 1.91 -18.82 -35.92
CA SER A 207 2.20 -20.13 -35.33
C SER A 207 1.11 -20.61 -34.37
N SER A 208 0.20 -19.74 -33.93
CA SER A 208 -0.84 -20.11 -32.95
C SER A 208 -2.07 -20.71 -33.61
N GLU A 209 -2.36 -21.98 -33.31
CA GLU A 209 -3.59 -22.65 -33.75
C GLU A 209 -4.86 -22.01 -33.19
N ARG A 210 -4.80 -21.52 -31.96
CA ARG A 210 -5.94 -20.88 -31.27
C ARG A 210 -5.86 -19.35 -31.31
N GLY A 211 -4.99 -18.76 -32.13
CA GLY A 211 -4.74 -17.31 -32.11
C GLY A 211 -4.11 -16.82 -30.79
N ILE A 212 -3.84 -15.53 -30.67
CA ILE A 212 -3.19 -14.94 -29.49
C ILE A 212 -3.93 -13.73 -28.93
N ILE A 213 -3.82 -13.52 -27.62
CA ILE A 213 -4.36 -12.36 -26.88
C ILE A 213 -3.25 -11.54 -26.21
N THR A 214 -3.60 -10.37 -25.67
CA THR A 214 -2.64 -9.51 -24.95
C THR A 214 -2.01 -10.17 -23.72
N GLU A 215 -2.70 -11.12 -23.09
CA GLU A 215 -2.12 -11.88 -21.97
C GLU A 215 -1.07 -12.87 -22.45
N ASP A 216 -1.20 -13.44 -23.65
CA ASP A 216 -0.17 -14.31 -24.24
C ASP A 216 1.12 -13.53 -24.47
N LEU A 217 1.03 -12.26 -24.90
CA LEU A 217 2.20 -11.39 -25.04
C LEU A 217 2.83 -11.04 -23.69
N LYS A 218 2.00 -10.83 -22.65
CA LYS A 218 2.50 -10.58 -21.31
C LYS A 218 3.18 -11.80 -20.71
N ASN A 219 2.61 -12.99 -20.92
CA ASN A 219 3.10 -14.24 -20.38
C ASN A 219 4.32 -14.78 -21.15
N LYS A 220 4.36 -14.61 -22.47
CA LYS A 220 5.42 -15.15 -23.34
C LYS A 220 6.51 -14.14 -23.68
N LEU A 221 6.20 -12.85 -23.76
CA LEU A 221 7.15 -11.79 -24.17
C LEU A 221 7.39 -10.72 -23.10
N GLY A 222 6.72 -10.78 -21.94
CA GLY A 222 6.84 -9.76 -20.89
C GLY A 222 6.25 -8.40 -21.25
N VAL A 223 5.55 -8.27 -22.38
CA VAL A 223 5.01 -6.99 -22.86
C VAL A 223 3.78 -6.61 -22.04
N SER A 224 3.78 -5.41 -21.46
CA SER A 224 2.61 -4.90 -20.73
C SER A 224 1.35 -4.91 -21.61
N SER A 225 0.18 -5.17 -21.03
CA SER A 225 -1.07 -5.30 -21.79
C SER A 225 -1.39 -4.06 -22.64
N LYS A 226 -0.99 -2.86 -22.20
CA LYS A 226 -1.18 -1.58 -22.94
C LYS A 226 -0.30 -1.51 -24.18
N ILE A 227 0.97 -1.91 -24.09
CA ILE A 227 1.92 -1.93 -25.21
C ILE A 227 1.58 -3.08 -26.15
N GLY A 228 1.29 -4.27 -25.61
CA GLY A 228 0.90 -5.46 -26.38
C GLY A 228 -0.37 -5.23 -27.19
N TYR A 229 -1.36 -4.52 -26.64
CA TYR A 229 -2.56 -4.13 -27.38
C TYR A 229 -2.26 -3.19 -28.56
N LYS A 230 -1.35 -2.22 -28.40
CA LYS A 230 -0.94 -1.32 -29.50
C LYS A 230 -0.24 -2.10 -30.61
N LEU A 231 0.68 -3.00 -30.24
CA LEU A 231 1.46 -3.79 -31.20
C LEU A 231 0.59 -4.79 -31.97
N LEU A 232 -0.31 -5.52 -31.29
CA LEU A 232 -1.27 -6.42 -31.96
C LEU A 232 -2.18 -5.69 -32.93
N ASN A 233 -2.66 -4.49 -32.57
CA ASN A 233 -3.45 -3.68 -33.49
C ASN A 233 -2.61 -3.13 -34.65
N LYS A 234 -1.33 -2.81 -34.42
CA LYS A 234 -0.42 -2.37 -35.48
C LYS A 234 -0.26 -3.49 -36.53
N VAL A 235 0.12 -4.70 -36.08
CA VAL A 235 0.23 -5.90 -36.95
C VAL A 235 -1.07 -6.19 -37.68
N PHE A 236 -2.21 -6.15 -36.97
CA PHE A 236 -3.53 -6.36 -37.60
C PHE A 236 -3.91 -5.29 -38.62
N ASN A 237 -3.61 -4.02 -38.36
CA ASN A 237 -3.99 -2.93 -39.25
C ASN A 237 -3.13 -2.87 -40.52
N GLU A 238 -1.86 -3.25 -40.42
CA GLU A 238 -0.92 -3.32 -41.54
C GLU A 238 -1.16 -4.56 -42.41
N GLU A 239 -1.65 -5.67 -41.83
CA GLU A 239 -1.89 -6.93 -42.54
C GLU A 239 -3.34 -7.46 -42.36
N LYS A 240 -4.33 -6.60 -42.65
CA LYS A 240 -5.76 -6.94 -42.47
C LYS A 240 -6.25 -8.13 -43.28
N GLU A 241 -5.59 -8.43 -44.40
CA GLU A 241 -5.94 -9.58 -45.25
C GLU A 241 -5.34 -10.89 -44.72
N VAL A 242 -4.21 -10.81 -44.02
CA VAL A 242 -3.48 -11.97 -43.47
C VAL A 242 -4.00 -12.34 -42.07
N PHE A 243 -4.53 -11.37 -41.30
CA PHE A 243 -4.97 -11.60 -39.93
C PHE A 243 -6.44 -11.27 -39.70
N LYS A 244 -7.15 -12.15 -38.98
CA LYS A 244 -8.52 -11.93 -38.48
C LYS A 244 -8.49 -11.64 -36.99
N ARG A 245 -9.34 -10.71 -36.55
CA ARG A 245 -9.48 -10.33 -35.14
C ARG A 245 -10.87 -10.67 -34.62
N VAL A 246 -10.95 -11.59 -33.66
CA VAL A 246 -12.18 -12.01 -33.00
C VAL A 246 -12.27 -11.33 -31.62
N LYS A 247 -13.48 -10.91 -31.23
CA LYS A 247 -13.71 -10.30 -29.91
C LYS A 247 -13.89 -11.41 -28.89
N GLU A 248 -13.08 -11.40 -27.83
CA GLU A 248 -13.22 -12.32 -26.70
C GLU A 248 -13.40 -11.55 -25.40
N PHE A 249 -14.20 -12.11 -24.49
CA PHE A 249 -14.44 -11.55 -23.18
C PHE A 249 -13.93 -12.52 -22.11
N GLU A 250 -12.91 -12.08 -21.37
CA GLU A 250 -12.40 -12.78 -20.19
C GLU A 250 -12.67 -11.89 -18.97
N GLY A 251 -13.71 -12.24 -18.20
CA GLY A 251 -14.19 -11.43 -17.07
C GLY A 251 -14.74 -10.06 -17.47
N ARG A 252 -14.28 -8.97 -16.82
CA ARG A 252 -14.68 -7.57 -17.09
C ARG A 252 -13.92 -6.90 -18.25
N VAL A 253 -12.93 -7.58 -18.86
CA VAL A 253 -12.00 -6.98 -19.81
C VAL A 253 -12.30 -7.46 -21.22
N ARG A 254 -12.68 -6.52 -22.10
CA ARG A 254 -12.79 -6.78 -23.55
C ARG A 254 -11.39 -7.02 -24.11
N ARG A 255 -11.14 -8.22 -24.62
CA ARG A 255 -9.89 -8.61 -25.27
C ARG A 255 -10.17 -8.91 -26.74
N TYR A 256 -9.11 -8.90 -27.52
CA TYR A 256 -9.18 -9.31 -28.92
C TYR A 256 -8.20 -10.46 -29.11
N ARG A 257 -8.67 -11.50 -29.78
CA ARG A 257 -7.86 -12.62 -30.21
C ARG A 257 -7.54 -12.46 -31.69
N TYR A 258 -6.28 -12.62 -32.05
CA TYR A 258 -5.76 -12.42 -33.40
C TYR A 258 -5.38 -13.78 -33.99
N HIS A 259 -5.84 -14.06 -35.22
CA HIS A 259 -5.68 -15.32 -35.95
C HIS A 259 -5.11 -15.07 -37.34
N ALA A 260 -4.43 -16.07 -37.93
CA ALA A 260 -4.13 -16.08 -39.36
C ALA A 260 -5.40 -16.38 -40.19
N ALA A 261 -5.62 -15.66 -41.28
CA ALA A 261 -6.85 -15.68 -42.06
C ALA A 261 -7.08 -16.98 -42.87
N SER A 262 -6.04 -17.79 -43.11
CA SER A 262 -6.11 -18.97 -43.99
C SER A 262 -6.45 -20.31 -43.32
N ARG A 263 -6.64 -20.36 -42.00
CA ARG A 263 -7.07 -21.61 -41.33
C ARG A 263 -8.59 -21.62 -41.14
N ARG A 264 -9.24 -22.60 -41.77
CA ARG A 264 -10.70 -22.83 -41.78
C ARG A 264 -11.30 -22.63 -40.38
N ALA A 265 -12.42 -21.90 -40.34
CA ALA A 265 -13.26 -21.81 -39.16
C ALA A 265 -13.69 -23.21 -38.72
N PHE A 266 -13.35 -23.60 -37.50
CA PHE A 266 -13.94 -24.78 -36.88
C PHE A 266 -15.40 -24.43 -36.53
N PRO A 267 -16.37 -25.29 -36.87
CA PRO A 267 -17.76 -25.07 -36.49
C PRO A 267 -17.89 -25.10 -34.97
N ALA A 268 -18.74 -24.22 -34.44
CA ALA A 268 -19.12 -24.19 -33.04
C ALA A 268 -19.59 -25.60 -32.64
N THR A 269 -18.80 -26.27 -31.81
CA THR A 269 -19.19 -27.57 -31.26
C THR A 269 -20.15 -27.27 -30.10
N GLU A 270 -21.43 -27.42 -30.36
CA GLU A 270 -22.41 -27.70 -29.33
C GLU A 270 -22.02 -29.03 -28.68
N ARG A 271 -21.32 -28.97 -27.55
CA ARG A 271 -21.36 -30.01 -26.53
C ARG A 271 -21.47 -29.33 -25.18
N GLY A 272 -22.59 -29.62 -24.52
CA GLY A 272 -22.88 -29.16 -23.18
C GLY A 272 -21.85 -29.69 -22.19
N GLU A 273 -20.99 -28.81 -21.71
CA GLU A 273 -20.51 -28.81 -20.35
C GLU A 273 -20.93 -27.47 -19.75
N LYS A 274 -21.67 -27.50 -18.64
CA LYS A 274 -22.11 -26.30 -17.90
C LYS A 274 -20.90 -25.58 -17.30
N GLY A 275 -20.16 -24.88 -18.14
CA GLY A 275 -19.20 -23.85 -17.77
C GLY A 275 -19.92 -22.50 -17.65
N VAL A 276 -19.79 -21.87 -16.48
CA VAL A 276 -20.22 -20.51 -16.08
C VAL A 276 -20.83 -19.67 -17.22
N GLY A 277 -22.17 -19.68 -17.34
CA GLY A 277 -22.91 -19.04 -18.43
C GLY A 277 -22.69 -17.52 -18.54
N TYR A 278 -22.65 -17.01 -19.77
CA TYR A 278 -22.47 -15.59 -20.15
C TYR A 278 -23.81 -14.85 -20.24
N ILE A 279 -23.84 -13.55 -19.89
CA ILE A 279 -25.02 -12.70 -20.14
C ILE A 279 -24.92 -11.93 -21.48
N THR A 280 -25.91 -12.08 -22.36
CA THR A 280 -25.96 -11.45 -23.69
C THR A 280 -26.34 -9.96 -23.63
N SER A 281 -26.24 -9.26 -24.76
CA SER A 281 -26.71 -7.86 -24.86
C SER A 281 -28.24 -7.79 -24.83
N GLU A 282 -28.95 -8.76 -25.42
CA GLU A 282 -30.41 -8.82 -25.36
C GLU A 282 -30.91 -9.05 -23.93
N GLU A 283 -30.26 -9.92 -23.16
CA GLU A 283 -30.61 -10.19 -21.76
C GLU A 283 -30.47 -8.94 -20.88
N ARG A 284 -29.45 -8.10 -21.14
CA ARG A 284 -29.29 -6.80 -20.45
C ARG A 284 -30.37 -5.81 -20.84
N VAL A 285 -30.73 -5.75 -22.12
CA VAL A 285 -31.83 -4.90 -22.61
C VAL A 285 -33.15 -5.31 -21.95
N MET A 286 -33.41 -6.62 -21.86
CA MET A 286 -34.60 -7.17 -21.19
C MET A 286 -34.61 -6.87 -19.70
N ALA A 287 -33.47 -7.02 -19.01
CA ALA A 287 -33.36 -6.70 -17.59
C ALA A 287 -33.58 -5.21 -17.30
N ILE A 288 -33.08 -4.31 -18.15
CA ILE A 288 -33.32 -2.87 -18.04
C ILE A 288 -34.79 -2.55 -18.31
N LYS A 289 -35.42 -3.14 -19.33
CA LYS A 289 -36.86 -2.99 -19.59
C LYS A 289 -37.70 -3.44 -18.39
N LYS A 290 -37.34 -4.56 -17.75
CA LYS A 290 -38.00 -5.08 -16.54
C LYS A 290 -37.82 -4.16 -15.32
N LEU A 291 -36.65 -3.56 -15.12
CA LEU A 291 -36.47 -2.58 -14.05
C LEU A 291 -37.24 -1.29 -14.32
N MET A 292 -37.24 -0.86 -15.58
CA MET A 292 -37.99 0.31 -16.01
C MET A 292 -39.50 0.09 -15.94
N SER A 293 -40.01 -1.15 -15.99
CA SER A 293 -41.43 -1.45 -15.75
C SER A 293 -41.82 -1.27 -14.28
N MET A 294 -40.88 -1.45 -13.34
CA MET A 294 -41.09 -1.29 -11.90
C MET A 294 -40.85 0.13 -11.39
N SER A 295 -40.09 0.96 -12.10
CA SER A 295 -39.81 2.34 -11.74
C SER A 295 -39.65 3.23 -12.96
N PRO A 296 -40.28 4.42 -12.99
CA PRO A 296 -40.20 5.33 -14.15
C PRO A 296 -38.81 5.96 -14.34
N ILE A 297 -38.00 6.04 -13.27
CA ILE A 297 -36.65 6.62 -13.27
C ILE A 297 -35.71 5.67 -12.54
N LEU A 298 -34.62 5.26 -13.20
CA LEU A 298 -33.57 4.43 -12.60
C LEU A 298 -32.28 5.25 -12.42
N GLN A 299 -31.87 5.43 -11.16
CA GLN A 299 -30.57 5.99 -10.83
C GLN A 299 -29.49 4.93 -10.96
N LEU A 300 -28.40 5.21 -11.68
CA LEU A 300 -27.27 4.28 -11.84
C LEU A 300 -26.35 4.28 -10.61
N ASP A 301 -26.87 3.71 -9.52
CA ASP A 301 -26.16 3.50 -8.26
C ASP A 301 -25.94 2.00 -7.97
N LYS A 302 -25.27 1.71 -6.84
CA LYS A 302 -24.96 0.35 -6.41
C LYS A 302 -26.21 -0.53 -6.29
N ARG A 303 -27.34 0.03 -5.84
CA ARG A 303 -28.60 -0.72 -5.65
C ARG A 303 -29.21 -1.15 -6.98
N THR A 304 -29.15 -0.27 -7.98
CA THR A 304 -29.62 -0.60 -9.34
C THR A 304 -28.74 -1.67 -9.98
N TYR A 305 -27.42 -1.64 -9.74
CA TYR A 305 -26.51 -2.69 -10.21
C TYR A 305 -26.78 -4.04 -9.54
N GLU A 306 -27.01 -4.07 -8.23
CA GLU A 306 -27.36 -5.29 -7.49
C GLU A 306 -28.68 -5.90 -8.00
N LYS A 307 -29.70 -5.08 -8.26
CA LYS A 307 -30.96 -5.56 -8.84
C LYS A 307 -30.80 -6.08 -10.27
N LEU A 308 -29.97 -5.43 -11.09
CA LEU A 308 -29.65 -5.94 -12.43
C LEU A 308 -28.96 -7.30 -12.35
N GLN A 309 -28.06 -7.50 -11.38
CA GLN A 309 -27.40 -8.78 -11.15
C GLN A 309 -28.38 -9.86 -10.71
N GLU A 310 -29.33 -9.51 -9.84
CA GLU A 310 -30.40 -10.41 -9.40
C GLU A 310 -31.29 -10.85 -10.56
N ILE A 311 -31.76 -9.90 -11.38
CA ILE A 311 -32.63 -10.20 -12.53
C ILE A 311 -31.93 -11.04 -13.60
N THR A 312 -30.63 -10.86 -13.75
CA THR A 312 -29.85 -11.52 -14.80
C THR A 312 -29.08 -12.75 -14.33
N GLY A 313 -29.09 -13.04 -13.01
CA GLY A 313 -28.26 -14.08 -12.40
C GLY A 313 -26.74 -13.85 -12.52
N TRP A 314 -26.32 -12.64 -12.90
CA TRP A 314 -24.93 -12.35 -13.24
C TRP A 314 -24.09 -12.01 -12.01
N ARG A 315 -23.01 -12.77 -11.77
CA ARG A 315 -22.19 -12.68 -10.56
C ARG A 315 -21.25 -11.46 -10.50
N TYR A 316 -20.99 -10.81 -11.63
CA TYR A 316 -20.05 -9.69 -11.70
C TYR A 316 -20.77 -8.34 -11.80
N GLU A 317 -20.17 -7.30 -11.23
CA GLU A 317 -20.74 -5.95 -11.26
C GLU A 317 -20.77 -5.40 -12.68
N PHE A 318 -21.91 -4.82 -13.06
CA PHE A 318 -22.08 -4.20 -14.37
C PHE A 318 -21.31 -2.88 -14.46
N ASP A 319 -20.62 -2.67 -15.57
CA ASP A 319 -20.01 -1.39 -15.88
C ASP A 319 -21.07 -0.35 -16.28
N ARG A 320 -20.94 0.88 -15.75
CA ARG A 320 -21.86 2.00 -16.01
C ARG A 320 -22.03 2.28 -17.50
N ARG A 321 -20.95 2.25 -18.29
CA ARG A 321 -21.04 2.51 -19.75
C ARG A 321 -21.79 1.39 -20.47
N THR A 322 -21.69 0.16 -19.97
CA THR A 322 -22.39 -1.00 -20.52
C THR A 322 -23.89 -0.89 -20.28
N ILE A 323 -24.32 -0.47 -19.07
CA ILE A 323 -25.74 -0.26 -18.77
C ILE A 323 -26.31 0.93 -19.53
N ILE A 324 -25.57 2.04 -19.63
CA ILE A 324 -26.00 3.20 -20.43
C ILE A 324 -26.24 2.77 -21.89
N LYS A 325 -25.34 1.98 -22.48
CA LYS A 325 -25.52 1.48 -23.85
C LYS A 325 -26.73 0.56 -23.97
N ALA A 326 -26.92 -0.36 -23.04
CA ALA A 326 -28.07 -1.27 -23.05
C ALA A 326 -29.39 -0.51 -22.84
N ALA A 327 -29.41 0.55 -22.03
CA ALA A 327 -30.57 1.43 -21.84
C ALA A 327 -30.90 2.24 -23.10
N ILE A 328 -29.88 2.76 -23.80
CA ILE A 328 -30.06 3.42 -25.09
C ILE A 328 -30.61 2.43 -26.12
N LEU A 329 -30.05 1.20 -26.19
CA LEU A 329 -30.55 0.12 -27.05
C LEU A 329 -31.97 -0.33 -26.69
N ALA A 330 -32.35 -0.22 -25.42
CA ALA A 330 -33.70 -0.49 -24.95
C ALA A 330 -34.70 0.63 -25.27
N GLY A 331 -34.24 1.77 -25.81
CA GLY A 331 -35.07 2.91 -26.21
C GLY A 331 -35.33 3.94 -25.10
N PHE A 332 -34.52 3.98 -24.03
CA PHE A 332 -34.70 4.92 -22.91
C PHE A 332 -33.76 6.14 -23.00
N LYS A 333 -34.19 7.27 -22.43
CA LYS A 333 -33.40 8.51 -22.34
C LYS A 333 -32.40 8.44 -21.18
N ILE A 334 -31.24 9.05 -21.37
CA ILE A 334 -30.17 9.13 -20.36
C ILE A 334 -29.99 10.57 -19.92
N TYR A 335 -30.31 10.86 -18.67
CA TYR A 335 -30.09 12.16 -18.06
C TYR A 335 -28.76 12.19 -17.30
N LYS A 336 -27.98 13.25 -17.50
CA LYS A 336 -26.65 13.45 -16.90
C LYS A 336 -26.71 14.62 -15.93
N GLN A 337 -26.64 14.34 -14.64
CA GLN A 337 -26.60 15.39 -13.63
C GLN A 337 -25.16 15.88 -13.44
N LYS A 338 -24.98 17.19 -13.56
CA LYS A 338 -23.75 17.90 -13.18
C LYS A 338 -23.94 18.45 -11.77
N ARG A 339 -23.01 18.18 -10.84
CA ARG A 339 -22.97 18.85 -9.53
C ARG A 339 -21.78 19.80 -9.49
N GLY A 340 -22.01 21.03 -9.02
CA GLY A 340 -20.99 22.05 -8.79
C GLY A 340 -20.73 22.99 -9.98
N ARG A 341 -20.09 24.14 -9.69
CA ARG A 341 -19.80 25.21 -10.67
C ARG A 341 -18.84 24.77 -11.81
N GLU A 342 -18.11 23.66 -11.65
CA GLU A 342 -17.10 23.18 -12.62
C GLU A 342 -17.59 22.09 -13.60
N GLY A 343 -18.89 21.77 -13.64
CA GLY A 343 -19.46 20.99 -14.76
C GLY A 343 -19.03 19.52 -14.89
N LYS A 344 -18.32 18.93 -13.91
CA LYS A 344 -18.03 17.48 -13.88
C LYS A 344 -19.30 16.69 -13.55
N CYS A 345 -19.65 15.75 -14.43
CA CYS A 345 -20.86 14.93 -14.33
C CYS A 345 -20.70 13.86 -13.24
N SER A 346 -21.54 13.91 -12.19
CA SER A 346 -21.44 13.05 -11.00
C SER A 346 -22.49 11.92 -10.96
N ARG A 347 -23.63 12.06 -11.65
CA ARG A 347 -24.70 11.03 -11.67
C ARG A 347 -25.35 10.85 -13.05
N TYR A 348 -25.74 9.61 -13.35
CA TYR A 348 -26.45 9.21 -14.56
C TYR A 348 -27.78 8.56 -14.17
N MET A 349 -28.86 8.94 -14.86
CA MET A 349 -30.21 8.40 -14.67
C MET A 349 -30.76 7.90 -16.01
N ILE A 350 -31.50 6.79 -15.98
CA ILE A 350 -32.26 6.26 -17.12
C ILE A 350 -33.73 6.63 -16.91
N MET A 351 -34.36 7.23 -17.92
CA MET A 351 -35.73 7.73 -17.85
C MET A 351 -36.59 7.16 -18.99
N ARG A 352 -37.87 6.92 -18.71
CA ARG A 352 -38.85 6.63 -19.76
C ARG A 352 -39.02 7.87 -20.66
N ASN A 353 -39.37 7.65 -21.92
CA ASN A 353 -39.43 8.72 -22.91
C ASN A 353 -40.50 9.78 -22.60
N GLU A 354 -41.51 9.40 -21.81
CA GLU A 354 -42.66 10.20 -21.35
C GLU A 354 -42.33 11.17 -20.20
N MET A 355 -41.18 11.02 -19.52
CA MET A 355 -40.78 11.84 -18.37
C MET A 355 -40.00 13.09 -18.82
N VAL A 356 -40.24 14.23 -18.17
CA VAL A 356 -39.59 15.52 -18.49
C VAL A 356 -38.51 15.84 -17.45
N GLU A 357 -37.46 16.60 -17.82
CA GLU A 357 -36.35 16.92 -16.90
C GLU A 357 -36.78 17.67 -15.62
N SER A 358 -37.94 18.33 -15.63
CA SER A 358 -38.58 18.97 -14.48
C SER A 358 -39.01 17.96 -13.40
N ASP A 359 -39.42 16.75 -13.79
CA ASP A 359 -39.93 15.72 -12.87
C ASP A 359 -38.79 15.10 -12.04
N VAL A 360 -37.55 15.17 -12.56
CA VAL A 360 -36.33 14.73 -11.87
C VAL A 360 -35.95 15.71 -10.76
N LYS A 361 -36.15 17.02 -10.97
CA LYS A 361 -35.87 18.06 -9.96
C LYS A 361 -36.84 17.99 -8.78
N ALA A 362 -38.10 17.65 -9.03
CA ALA A 362 -39.12 17.48 -7.97
C ALA A 362 -38.80 16.29 -7.04
N LEU A 363 -38.17 15.22 -7.55
CA LEU A 363 -37.68 14.10 -6.74
C LEU A 363 -36.46 14.45 -5.86
N GLU A 364 -35.74 15.54 -6.15
CA GLU A 364 -34.50 15.94 -5.48
C GLU A 364 -34.67 16.96 -4.33
N MET A 365 -35.79 17.67 -4.24
CA MET A 365 -36.05 18.66 -3.16
C MET A 365 -36.19 18.05 -1.76
N SER A 366 -35.97 16.73 -1.60
CA SER A 366 -35.99 16.05 -0.30
C SER A 366 -34.59 15.66 0.21
N ASN A 367 -33.50 15.91 -0.54
CA ASN A 367 -32.21 15.29 -0.24
C ASN A 367 -30.93 16.12 -0.45
N CYS A 368 -30.97 17.43 -0.73
CA CYS A 368 -29.73 18.21 -0.81
C CYS A 368 -29.91 19.73 -0.66
N ASP A 369 -29.87 20.24 0.58
CA ASP A 369 -29.75 21.70 0.79
C ASP A 369 -28.52 22.14 1.61
N SER A 370 -27.73 21.22 2.19
CA SER A 370 -26.61 21.60 3.08
C SER A 370 -25.21 21.20 2.59
N GLN A 371 -25.09 20.17 1.73
CA GLN A 371 -23.80 19.81 1.13
C GLN A 371 -23.37 20.76 0.01
N GLU A 372 -24.27 21.61 -0.48
CA GLU A 372 -23.98 22.53 -1.60
C GLU A 372 -23.03 23.67 -1.22
N ASN A 373 -22.87 23.98 0.08
CA ASN A 373 -22.04 25.10 0.55
C ASN A 373 -20.59 24.75 0.91
N MET A 374 -20.17 23.47 0.87
CA MET A 374 -18.80 23.07 1.21
C MET A 374 -17.90 22.90 -0.02
N SER A 375 -16.64 23.35 0.10
CA SER A 375 -15.58 23.11 -0.89
C SER A 375 -15.23 21.61 -1.00
N GLU A 376 -14.59 21.20 -2.10
CA GLU A 376 -14.14 19.81 -2.28
C GLU A 376 -13.19 19.38 -1.16
N PHE A 377 -12.30 20.29 -0.74
CA PHE A 377 -11.39 20.07 0.37
C PHE A 377 -12.12 19.91 1.71
N GLN A 378 -13.11 20.77 2.01
CA GLN A 378 -13.94 20.64 3.21
C GLN A 378 -14.70 19.32 3.26
N ARG A 379 -15.27 18.88 2.12
CA ARG A 379 -15.93 17.57 2.03
C ARG A 379 -14.96 16.41 2.27
N LYS A 380 -13.72 16.52 1.78
CA LYS A 380 -12.65 15.54 2.03
C LYS A 380 -12.31 15.47 3.52
N ILE A 381 -12.14 16.62 4.19
CA ILE A 381 -11.92 16.68 5.65
C ILE A 381 -13.11 16.04 6.38
N TYR A 382 -14.33 16.46 6.08
CA TYR A 382 -15.54 15.95 6.73
C TYR A 382 -15.69 14.43 6.54
N SER A 383 -15.41 13.91 5.34
CA SER A 383 -15.47 12.48 5.07
C SER A 383 -14.44 11.68 5.86
N ILE A 384 -13.24 12.22 6.07
CA ILE A 384 -12.13 11.49 6.72
C ILE A 384 -12.26 11.55 8.24
N PHE A 385 -12.56 12.73 8.78
CA PHE A 385 -12.61 12.96 10.22
C PHE A 385 -13.99 12.73 10.83
N VAL A 386 -15.08 13.06 10.12
CA VAL A 386 -16.46 12.98 10.68
C VAL A 386 -17.22 11.77 10.13
N ASN A 387 -17.23 11.52 8.83
CA ASN A 387 -18.01 10.42 8.23
C ASN A 387 -17.20 9.16 7.90
N SER A 388 -16.13 8.91 8.67
CA SER A 388 -15.32 7.71 8.49
C SER A 388 -16.19 6.45 8.72
N PRO A 389 -16.26 5.49 7.77
CA PRO A 389 -17.18 4.36 7.86
C PRO A 389 -17.05 3.56 9.17
N LYS A 390 -15.81 3.34 9.64
CA LYS A 390 -15.56 2.62 10.90
C LYS A 390 -16.07 3.37 12.13
N LEU A 391 -15.98 4.71 12.14
CA LEU A 391 -16.49 5.49 13.28
C LEU A 391 -18.00 5.53 13.26
N VAL A 392 -18.62 5.65 12.07
CA VAL A 392 -20.08 5.58 11.93
C VAL A 392 -20.62 4.24 12.43
N GLU A 393 -19.92 3.14 12.14
CA GLU A 393 -20.27 1.82 12.69
C GLU A 393 -20.22 1.83 14.23
N MET A 394 -19.16 2.41 14.81
CA MET A 394 -18.99 2.49 16.26
C MET A 394 -19.99 3.45 16.93
N ASP A 395 -20.35 4.56 16.29
CA ASP A 395 -21.42 5.46 16.76
C ASP A 395 -22.76 4.72 16.84
N ASN A 396 -22.97 3.76 15.92
CA ASN A 396 -24.14 2.89 15.94
C ASN A 396 -24.02 1.74 16.96
N GLY A 397 -22.97 1.67 17.77
CA GLY A 397 -22.77 0.65 18.80
C GLY A 397 -21.89 -0.52 18.39
N TYR A 398 -21.33 -0.55 17.17
CA TYR A 398 -20.46 -1.64 16.73
C TYR A 398 -19.18 -1.73 17.57
N VAL A 399 -18.96 -2.90 18.17
CA VAL A 399 -17.77 -3.15 18.97
C VAL A 399 -16.59 -3.39 18.03
N PRO A 400 -15.51 -2.59 18.07
CA PRO A 400 -14.41 -2.69 17.11
C PRO A 400 -13.57 -3.95 17.32
N LEU A 401 -13.42 -4.39 18.58
CA LEU A 401 -12.63 -5.55 18.96
C LEU A 401 -13.39 -6.83 18.65
N ARG A 402 -12.79 -7.64 17.79
CA ARG A 402 -13.40 -8.90 17.34
C ARG A 402 -13.56 -9.91 18.49
N GLU A 403 -12.61 -9.95 19.41
CA GLU A 403 -12.64 -10.81 20.60
C GLU A 403 -13.88 -10.51 21.47
N GLU A 404 -14.19 -9.24 21.70
CA GLU A 404 -15.39 -8.83 22.43
C GLU A 404 -16.66 -9.22 21.68
N ARG A 405 -16.71 -9.04 20.36
CA ARG A 405 -17.85 -9.50 19.53
C ARG A 405 -18.05 -11.01 19.62
N LEU A 406 -16.97 -11.79 19.63
CA LEU A 406 -17.03 -13.25 19.79
C LEU A 406 -17.57 -13.63 21.17
N LYS A 407 -17.14 -12.95 22.24
CA LYS A 407 -17.68 -13.17 23.60
C LYS A 407 -19.17 -12.87 23.68
N LEU A 408 -19.60 -11.73 23.11
CA LEU A 408 -21.01 -11.33 23.06
C LEU A 408 -21.86 -12.36 22.31
N LEU A 409 -21.41 -12.81 21.14
CA LEU A 409 -22.11 -13.84 20.36
C LEU A 409 -22.12 -15.19 21.07
N TYR A 410 -20.99 -15.62 21.64
CA TYR A 410 -20.87 -16.88 22.38
C TYR A 410 -21.82 -16.93 23.58
N LYS A 411 -21.84 -15.86 24.39
CA LYS A 411 -22.73 -15.74 25.55
C LYS A 411 -24.19 -15.89 25.13
N PHE A 412 -24.62 -15.16 24.11
CA PHE A 412 -25.98 -15.25 23.56
C PHE A 412 -26.35 -16.67 23.11
N LEU A 413 -25.47 -17.36 22.38
CA LEU A 413 -25.73 -18.71 21.89
C LEU A 413 -25.85 -19.73 23.03
N ILE A 414 -24.99 -19.64 24.06
CA ILE A 414 -25.04 -20.52 25.23
C ILE A 414 -26.30 -20.27 26.04
N GLU A 415 -26.65 -19.00 26.30
CA GLU A 415 -27.88 -18.64 27.01
C GLU A 415 -29.12 -19.17 26.29
N LYS A 416 -29.15 -19.08 24.94
CA LYS A 416 -30.25 -19.63 24.14
C LYS A 416 -30.35 -21.15 24.13
N MET A 417 -29.20 -21.85 24.08
CA MET A 417 -29.18 -23.31 24.21
C MET A 417 -29.64 -23.76 25.60
N SER A 418 -29.23 -23.04 26.65
CA SER A 418 -29.67 -23.28 28.03
C SER A 418 -31.16 -23.00 28.23
N SER A 419 -31.70 -21.91 27.67
CA SER A 419 -33.12 -21.58 27.80
C SER A 419 -34.04 -22.54 27.06
N LYS A 420 -33.55 -23.19 26.00
CA LYS A 420 -34.30 -24.18 25.22
C LYS A 420 -34.01 -25.63 25.66
N GLU A 421 -33.15 -25.83 26.66
CA GLU A 421 -32.69 -27.15 27.14
C GLU A 421 -32.17 -28.07 26.01
N VAL A 422 -31.42 -27.52 25.05
CA VAL A 422 -30.88 -28.26 23.90
C VAL A 422 -29.35 -28.20 23.82
N GLU A 423 -28.73 -29.32 23.44
CA GLU A 423 -27.28 -29.40 23.18
C GLU A 423 -26.89 -28.90 21.78
N SER A 424 -27.87 -28.80 20.87
CA SER A 424 -27.67 -28.32 19.51
C SER A 424 -28.75 -27.31 19.12
N LEU A 425 -28.34 -26.19 18.55
CA LEU A 425 -29.19 -25.11 18.08
C LEU A 425 -29.05 -24.94 16.56
N GLY A 426 -30.17 -24.95 15.84
CA GLY A 426 -30.22 -24.43 14.48
C GLY A 426 -30.18 -22.90 14.52
N PHE A 427 -29.16 -22.28 13.92
CA PHE A 427 -29.06 -20.82 13.86
C PHE A 427 -29.73 -20.30 12.59
N ASP A 428 -30.92 -19.76 12.76
CA ASP A 428 -31.79 -19.25 11.69
C ASP A 428 -32.42 -17.89 12.05
N TRP A 429 -33.40 -17.45 11.26
CA TRP A 429 -34.10 -16.20 11.51
C TRP A 429 -34.81 -16.16 12.87
N GLU A 430 -35.32 -17.28 13.39
CA GLU A 430 -36.01 -17.30 14.68
C GLU A 430 -35.02 -16.94 15.79
N VAL A 431 -33.84 -17.57 15.78
CA VAL A 431 -32.77 -17.27 16.73
C VAL A 431 -32.29 -15.81 16.60
N ILE A 432 -32.14 -15.30 15.37
CA ILE A 432 -31.73 -13.91 15.15
C ILE A 432 -32.82 -12.92 15.58
N GLY A 433 -34.09 -13.26 15.36
CA GLY A 433 -35.25 -12.46 15.75
C GLY A 433 -35.37 -12.28 17.25
N GLU A 434 -35.02 -13.32 18.02
CA GLU A 434 -34.96 -13.30 19.49
C GLU A 434 -33.73 -12.56 20.06
N MET A 435 -32.78 -12.14 19.23
CA MET A 435 -31.60 -11.39 19.66
C MET A 435 -32.00 -9.96 20.05
N GLU A 436 -31.42 -9.41 21.11
CA GLU A 436 -31.55 -7.98 21.40
C GLU A 436 -30.95 -7.13 20.27
N PHE A 437 -31.61 -6.03 19.90
CA PHE A 437 -31.14 -5.19 18.80
C PHE A 437 -29.80 -4.53 19.11
N ASP A 438 -29.55 -4.15 20.37
CA ASP A 438 -28.25 -3.62 20.81
C ASP A 438 -27.12 -4.64 20.68
N LEU A 439 -27.42 -5.93 20.89
CA LEU A 439 -26.47 -7.02 20.65
C LEU A 439 -26.19 -7.18 19.15
N LEU A 440 -27.22 -7.07 18.29
CA LEU A 440 -27.03 -7.09 16.84
C LEU A 440 -26.13 -5.93 16.37
N LEU A 441 -26.38 -4.71 16.87
CA LEU A 441 -25.56 -3.52 16.57
C LEU A 441 -24.10 -3.71 17.02
N SER A 442 -23.88 -4.34 18.17
CA SER A 442 -22.56 -4.63 18.73
C SER A 442 -21.76 -5.61 17.86
N ILE A 443 -22.44 -6.57 17.23
CA ILE A 443 -21.82 -7.68 16.48
C ILE A 443 -21.71 -7.39 14.98
N ILE A 444 -22.71 -6.72 14.40
CA ILE A 444 -22.86 -6.51 12.95
C ILE A 444 -22.73 -5.02 12.61
N PRO A 445 -21.84 -4.62 11.67
CA PRO A 445 -21.60 -3.21 11.39
C PRO A 445 -22.74 -2.57 10.58
N PHE A 446 -23.21 -1.41 11.03
CA PHE A 446 -24.16 -0.55 10.31
C PHE A 446 -23.50 0.78 9.91
N SER A 447 -23.46 1.09 8.61
CA SER A 447 -22.75 2.26 8.08
C SER A 447 -23.66 3.49 7.84
N ARG A 448 -24.92 3.46 8.28
CA ARG A 448 -25.83 4.62 8.17
C ARG A 448 -25.56 5.56 9.33
N ILE A 449 -25.26 6.82 9.04
CA ILE A 449 -24.98 7.86 10.04
C ILE A 449 -26.19 8.02 10.96
N GLY A 450 -25.94 8.00 12.27
CA GLY A 450 -26.95 8.23 13.31
C GLY A 450 -28.09 7.21 13.32
N LEU A 451 -27.89 5.98 12.83
CA LEU A 451 -28.95 4.96 12.81
C LEU A 451 -29.45 4.64 14.21
N LYS A 452 -28.53 4.36 15.14
CA LYS A 452 -28.88 4.02 16.53
C LYS A 452 -29.67 5.15 17.19
N GLU A 453 -29.14 6.36 17.13
CA GLU A 453 -29.78 7.56 17.67
C GLU A 453 -31.16 7.84 17.04
N SER A 454 -31.28 7.73 15.71
CA SER A 454 -32.56 7.92 15.01
C SER A 454 -33.58 6.85 15.40
N LEU A 455 -33.13 5.61 15.62
CA LEU A 455 -34.01 4.53 16.06
C LEU A 455 -34.47 4.72 17.51
N CYS A 456 -33.58 5.13 18.42
CA CYS A 456 -33.96 5.47 19.79
C CYS A 456 -35.00 6.60 19.79
N ARG A 457 -34.73 7.71 19.08
CA ARG A 457 -35.69 8.83 18.97
C ARG A 457 -37.04 8.40 18.42
N PHE A 458 -37.05 7.54 17.40
CA PHE A 458 -38.29 7.00 16.84
C PHE A 458 -39.06 6.15 17.87
N ILE A 459 -38.36 5.29 18.61
CA ILE A 459 -38.97 4.46 19.67
C ILE A 459 -39.50 5.33 20.81
N ASP A 460 -38.72 6.32 21.26
CA ASP A 460 -39.08 7.27 22.33
C ASP A 460 -40.32 8.10 21.96
N SER A 461 -40.46 8.42 20.68
CA SER A 461 -41.63 9.14 20.15
C SER A 461 -42.90 8.29 20.04
N GLY A 462 -42.87 7.01 20.43
CA GLY A 462 -43.99 6.09 20.26
C GLY A 462 -44.31 5.79 18.79
N GLU A 463 -43.27 5.72 17.93
CA GLU A 463 -43.38 5.48 16.48
C GLU A 463 -44.06 6.62 15.70
N ALA A 464 -44.30 7.79 16.32
CA ALA A 464 -44.97 8.93 15.69
C ALA A 464 -44.01 9.86 14.91
N ASP A 465 -42.72 9.92 15.29
CA ASP A 465 -41.74 10.79 14.63
C ASP A 465 -41.23 10.18 13.31
N THR A 466 -42.07 10.27 12.26
CA THR A 466 -41.69 9.87 10.90
C THR A 466 -40.46 10.62 10.36
N ASP A 467 -40.07 11.72 11.00
CA ASP A 467 -38.93 12.55 10.65
C ASP A 467 -37.65 12.17 11.40
N ALA A 468 -37.72 11.25 12.37
CA ALA A 468 -36.57 10.74 13.12
C ALA A 468 -35.44 10.24 12.20
N PHE A 469 -35.80 9.67 11.05
CA PHE A 469 -34.90 9.13 10.04
C PHE A 469 -34.65 10.06 8.83
N LYS A 470 -35.31 11.22 8.76
CA LYS A 470 -34.91 12.27 7.82
C LYS A 470 -33.52 12.72 8.26
N ILE A 471 -32.60 12.78 7.30
CA ILE A 471 -31.17 13.05 7.55
C ILE A 471 -31.09 14.42 8.24
N ARG A 472 -30.98 14.45 9.57
CA ARG A 472 -30.46 15.62 10.28
C ARG A 472 -29.03 15.74 9.79
N ASN A 473 -28.82 16.61 8.81
CA ASN A 473 -27.54 17.26 8.65
C ASN A 473 -27.25 17.85 10.03
N TYR A 474 -26.36 17.23 10.79
CA TYR A 474 -25.97 17.75 12.10
C TYR A 474 -25.69 19.24 11.91
N THR A 475 -26.57 20.04 12.49
CA THR A 475 -26.67 21.45 12.27
C THR A 475 -25.34 22.05 12.70
N LEU A 476 -24.62 22.65 11.76
CA LEU A 476 -23.45 23.48 12.04
C LEU A 476 -23.84 24.70 12.90
N HIS A 477 -25.13 24.99 13.03
CA HIS A 477 -25.70 25.98 13.94
C HIS A 477 -26.20 25.28 15.20
N GLY A 478 -25.66 25.73 16.33
CA GLY A 478 -25.73 25.05 17.62
C GLY A 478 -27.15 24.91 18.13
N GLU A 479 -27.45 23.71 18.59
CA GLU A 479 -28.13 23.42 19.86
C GLU A 479 -27.74 21.98 20.17
N ILE A 480 -26.91 21.82 21.20
CA ILE A 480 -26.58 20.51 21.77
C ILE A 480 -27.70 20.24 22.76
N GLU A 481 -28.75 19.56 22.32
CA GLU A 481 -29.57 18.83 23.28
C GLU A 481 -28.77 17.59 23.69
N GLU A 482 -28.59 17.42 25.00
CA GLU A 482 -27.88 16.30 25.61
C GLU A 482 -28.42 14.97 25.09
N PRO A 483 -27.57 13.93 24.93
CA PRO A 483 -28.02 12.64 24.46
C PRO A 483 -28.91 12.00 25.53
N TYR A 484 -30.23 12.15 25.37
CA TYR A 484 -31.20 11.34 26.07
C TYR A 484 -30.87 9.86 25.80
N CYS A 485 -30.46 9.19 26.86
CA CYS A 485 -30.17 7.78 26.87
C CYS A 485 -31.47 7.02 27.21
N SER A 486 -31.56 5.79 26.67
CA SER A 486 -32.42 4.67 27.08
C SER A 486 -33.86 4.54 26.54
N SER A 487 -34.01 3.78 25.43
CA SER A 487 -35.22 2.95 25.17
C SER A 487 -35.06 1.80 24.16
N SER A 488 -33.97 1.72 23.39
CA SER A 488 -33.68 0.51 22.58
C SER A 488 -33.32 -0.70 23.43
N VAL A 489 -32.97 -0.48 24.70
CA VAL A 489 -32.52 -1.49 25.65
C VAL A 489 -33.65 -2.48 25.90
N GLY A 490 -33.42 -3.74 25.55
CA GLY A 490 -34.36 -4.84 25.76
C GLY A 490 -35.28 -5.15 24.57
N LYS A 491 -35.32 -4.33 23.50
CA LYS A 491 -36.11 -4.67 22.31
C LYS A 491 -35.40 -5.71 21.44
N THR A 492 -36.15 -6.70 20.96
CA THR A 492 -35.62 -7.75 20.08
C THR A 492 -35.55 -7.31 18.62
N VAL A 493 -34.74 -7.99 17.82
CA VAL A 493 -34.62 -7.74 16.37
C VAL A 493 -35.96 -7.93 15.66
N ALA A 494 -36.76 -8.91 16.08
CA ALA A 494 -38.10 -9.15 15.54
C ALA A 494 -39.04 -7.97 15.84
N GLU A 495 -39.06 -7.48 17.08
CA GLU A 495 -39.86 -6.31 17.46
C GLU A 495 -39.48 -5.08 16.64
N VAL A 496 -38.19 -4.78 16.51
CA VAL A 496 -37.72 -3.62 15.73
C VAL A 496 -38.10 -3.71 14.26
N ILE A 497 -38.06 -4.90 13.65
CA ILE A 497 -38.44 -5.07 12.24
C ILE A 497 -39.96 -4.93 12.02
N ASN A 498 -40.76 -5.28 13.02
CA ASN A 498 -42.21 -5.22 12.98
C ASN A 498 -42.77 -3.79 13.19
N MET A 499 -41.99 -2.87 13.77
CA MET A 499 -42.33 -1.45 13.90
C MET A 499 -42.67 -0.79 12.56
N GLU A 500 -43.36 0.35 12.58
CA GLU A 500 -43.71 1.14 11.38
C GLU A 500 -42.52 1.97 10.82
N LEU A 501 -41.35 1.33 10.69
CA LEU A 501 -40.15 1.97 10.18
C LEU A 501 -40.24 2.32 8.68
N PRO A 502 -39.56 3.39 8.23
CA PRO A 502 -39.40 3.68 6.81
C PRO A 502 -38.83 2.48 6.04
N GLN A 503 -39.35 2.22 4.82
CA GLN A 503 -38.98 1.05 4.02
C GLN A 503 -37.47 0.95 3.75
N SER A 504 -36.77 2.08 3.69
CA SER A 504 -35.32 2.14 3.54
C SER A 504 -34.55 1.60 4.76
N ILE A 505 -35.08 1.83 5.97
CA ILE A 505 -34.54 1.32 7.24
C ILE A 505 -34.86 -0.16 7.37
N LYS A 506 -36.12 -0.58 7.12
CA LYS A 506 -36.52 -2.00 7.14
C LYS A 506 -35.63 -2.83 6.23
N LYS A 507 -35.38 -2.35 5.00
CA LYS A 507 -34.48 -3.03 4.06
C LYS A 507 -33.04 -3.10 4.58
N LEU A 508 -32.53 -2.05 5.22
CA LEU A 508 -31.18 -2.03 5.79
C LEU A 508 -31.02 -3.08 6.88
N ILE A 509 -31.97 -3.18 7.82
CA ILE A 509 -31.93 -4.16 8.90
C ILE A 509 -32.07 -5.57 8.33
N ARG A 510 -33.01 -5.81 7.40
CA ARG A 510 -33.19 -7.12 6.73
C ARG A 510 -31.93 -7.64 6.04
N LEU A 511 -31.13 -6.76 5.44
CA LEU A 511 -29.85 -7.15 4.83
C LEU A 511 -28.79 -7.56 5.87
N LYS A 512 -28.91 -7.09 7.11
CA LYS A 512 -27.94 -7.31 8.20
C LYS A 512 -28.26 -8.52 9.07
N VAL A 513 -29.52 -8.96 9.09
CA VAL A 513 -29.97 -10.18 9.81
C VAL A 513 -29.77 -11.47 9.01
N GLY A 514 -29.16 -11.42 7.81
CA GLY A 514 -28.81 -12.64 7.08
C GLY A 514 -27.75 -13.46 7.79
N ILE A 515 -27.94 -14.79 7.89
CA ILE A 515 -27.03 -15.74 8.56
C ILE A 515 -25.58 -15.60 8.06
N GLY A 516 -25.41 -15.33 6.77
CA GLY A 516 -24.09 -15.13 6.15
C GLY A 516 -23.25 -14.01 6.79
N ASN A 517 -23.87 -13.02 7.44
CA ASN A 517 -23.16 -11.94 8.14
C ASN A 517 -22.46 -12.44 9.41
N PHE A 518 -22.85 -13.59 9.96
CA PHE A 518 -22.27 -14.20 11.16
C PHE A 518 -21.23 -15.28 10.85
N ALA A 519 -21.15 -15.75 9.59
CA ALA A 519 -20.31 -16.89 9.18
C ALA A 519 -18.83 -16.75 9.58
N SER A 520 -18.29 -15.52 9.51
CA SER A 520 -16.90 -15.24 9.89
C SER A 520 -16.66 -15.41 11.40
N LEU A 521 -17.65 -15.09 12.24
CA LEU A 521 -17.59 -15.28 13.69
C LEU A 521 -17.76 -16.75 14.05
N PHE A 522 -18.72 -17.43 13.42
CA PHE A 522 -18.93 -18.87 13.59
C PHE A 522 -17.69 -19.69 13.26
N LYS A 523 -17.05 -19.42 12.11
CA LYS A 523 -15.80 -20.11 11.74
C LYS A 523 -14.75 -20.01 12.84
N GLN A 524 -14.64 -18.87 13.51
CA GLN A 524 -13.65 -18.69 14.57
C GLN A 524 -14.03 -19.32 15.90
N LEU A 525 -15.31 -19.31 16.27
CA LEU A 525 -15.78 -20.06 17.44
C LEU A 525 -15.50 -21.57 17.27
N ASN A 526 -15.64 -22.07 16.04
CA ASN A 526 -15.29 -23.44 15.66
C ASN A 526 -13.77 -23.70 15.67
N ASP A 527 -12.98 -22.81 15.05
CA ASP A 527 -11.51 -22.92 15.02
C ASP A 527 -10.90 -22.92 16.44
N LEU A 528 -11.51 -22.18 17.38
CA LEU A 528 -11.12 -22.12 18.78
C LEU A 528 -11.68 -23.29 19.62
N ARG A 529 -12.49 -24.16 19.01
CA ARG A 529 -13.14 -25.32 19.63
C ARG A 529 -13.98 -24.98 20.87
N VAL A 530 -14.55 -23.77 20.89
CA VAL A 530 -15.43 -23.29 21.96
C VAL A 530 -16.89 -23.69 21.69
N LEU A 531 -17.23 -23.92 20.41
CA LEU A 531 -18.47 -24.50 19.92
C LEU A 531 -18.15 -25.38 18.72
N ASP A 532 -18.89 -26.47 18.51
CA ASP A 532 -18.80 -27.27 17.28
C ASP A 532 -19.85 -26.74 16.29
N ILE A 533 -19.40 -26.21 15.15
CA ILE A 533 -20.27 -25.53 14.20
C ILE A 533 -20.17 -26.16 12.83
N SER A 534 -21.31 -26.65 12.34
CA SER A 534 -21.46 -27.14 10.97
C SER A 534 -22.25 -26.12 10.14
N ILE A 535 -21.63 -25.68 9.04
CA ILE A 535 -22.21 -24.71 8.10
C ILE A 535 -22.48 -25.45 6.80
N SER A 536 -23.75 -25.63 6.45
CA SER A 536 -24.19 -26.07 5.12
C SER A 536 -24.79 -24.90 4.32
N SER A 537 -25.09 -25.12 3.05
CA SER A 537 -25.77 -24.14 2.20
C SER A 537 -27.18 -23.78 2.67
N GLU A 538 -27.78 -24.59 3.54
CA GLU A 538 -29.18 -24.48 3.96
C GLU A 538 -29.35 -24.29 5.47
N LYS A 539 -28.35 -24.64 6.30
CA LYS A 539 -28.46 -24.60 7.76
C LYS A 539 -27.11 -24.35 8.43
N VAL A 540 -27.12 -23.53 9.49
CA VAL A 540 -26.02 -23.44 10.45
C VAL A 540 -26.46 -24.17 11.71
N VAL A 541 -25.74 -25.22 12.11
CA VAL A 541 -26.00 -25.94 13.35
C VAL A 541 -24.85 -25.69 14.30
N VAL A 542 -25.18 -25.16 15.47
CA VAL A 542 -24.26 -24.87 16.57
C VAL A 542 -24.47 -25.94 17.64
N LYS A 543 -23.42 -26.67 17.98
CA LYS A 543 -23.43 -27.66 19.05
C LYS A 543 -22.55 -27.21 20.20
N LYS A 544 -23.03 -27.44 21.41
CA LYS A 544 -22.26 -27.18 22.62
C LYS A 544 -21.12 -28.19 22.73
N THR A 545 -19.97 -27.73 23.18
CA THR A 545 -18.83 -28.57 23.59
C THR A 545 -18.82 -28.73 25.11
N ASP A 546 -18.04 -29.67 25.65
CA ASP A 546 -17.91 -29.92 27.10
C ASP A 546 -17.32 -28.74 27.91
N MET A 547 -16.95 -27.64 27.27
CA MET A 547 -16.50 -26.42 27.93
C MET A 547 -17.65 -25.65 28.61
N ASP A 548 -17.43 -25.24 29.87
CA ASP A 548 -18.28 -24.31 30.58
C ASP A 548 -18.09 -22.86 30.09
N LEU A 549 -19.08 -21.98 30.34
CA LEU A 549 -19.09 -20.59 29.85
C LEU A 549 -17.83 -19.82 30.27
N SER A 550 -17.36 -20.01 31.51
CA SER A 550 -16.15 -19.38 32.07
C SER A 550 -14.89 -19.81 31.31
N SER A 551 -14.71 -21.12 31.06
CA SER A 551 -13.55 -21.62 30.31
C SER A 551 -13.62 -21.22 28.83
N GLY A 552 -14.81 -21.20 28.23
CA GLY A 552 -15.03 -20.70 26.87
C GLY A 552 -14.63 -19.23 26.71
N ILE A 553 -15.05 -18.36 27.64
CA ILE A 553 -14.64 -16.94 27.65
C ILE A 553 -13.13 -16.79 27.81
N LYS A 554 -12.50 -17.57 28.70
CA LYS A 554 -11.03 -17.57 28.87
C LYS A 554 -10.29 -18.07 27.64
N ALA A 555 -10.84 -19.03 26.90
CA ALA A 555 -10.27 -19.48 25.63
C ALA A 555 -10.32 -18.38 24.56
N LEU A 556 -11.42 -17.61 24.51
CA LEU A 556 -11.56 -16.44 23.63
C LEU A 556 -10.59 -15.31 23.98
N GLU A 557 -10.22 -15.15 25.26
CA GLU A 557 -9.21 -14.16 25.71
C GLU A 557 -7.77 -14.53 25.34
N LYS A 558 -7.49 -15.83 25.15
CA LYS A 558 -6.18 -16.34 24.72
C LYS A 558 -6.01 -16.28 23.20
N ALA A 559 -7.10 -16.18 22.44
CA ALA A 559 -7.06 -15.96 21.00
C ALA A 559 -6.36 -14.62 20.72
N LYS A 560 -5.30 -14.64 19.89
CA LYS A 560 -4.37 -13.53 19.59
C LYS A 560 -4.97 -12.14 19.87
N ARG A 561 -4.57 -11.52 20.99
CA ARG A 561 -4.76 -10.08 21.25
C ARG A 561 -4.37 -9.32 20.00
N ALA A 562 -5.34 -8.81 19.26
CA ALA A 562 -5.05 -7.87 18.20
C ALA A 562 -4.36 -6.68 18.86
N LYS A 563 -3.07 -6.46 18.58
CA LYS A 563 -2.35 -5.25 19.04
C LYS A 563 -3.02 -4.04 18.39
N GLY A 564 -3.98 -3.46 19.10
CA GLY A 564 -4.73 -2.29 18.69
C GLY A 564 -6.10 -2.29 19.38
N GLY A 565 -6.18 -1.65 20.55
CA GLY A 565 -7.47 -1.22 21.09
C GLY A 565 -8.25 -0.46 20.01
N GLY A 566 -9.56 -0.67 19.94
CA GLY A 566 -10.39 0.02 18.96
C GLY A 566 -10.37 1.52 19.23
N LYS A 567 -9.56 2.28 18.50
CA LYS A 567 -9.39 3.72 18.71
C LYS A 567 -10.68 4.46 18.30
N TYR A 568 -11.55 4.74 19.27
CA TYR A 568 -12.82 5.44 19.09
C TYR A 568 -12.69 6.93 19.40
N ILE A 569 -13.49 7.75 18.70
CA ILE A 569 -13.72 9.15 19.04
C ILE A 569 -15.19 9.41 18.77
N CYS A 570 -15.93 9.93 19.75
CA CYS A 570 -17.35 10.20 19.60
C CYS A 570 -17.64 11.28 18.54
N LEU A 571 -18.85 11.26 17.98
CA LEU A 571 -19.26 12.17 16.91
C LEU A 571 -19.14 13.65 17.31
N SER A 572 -19.54 14.01 18.52
CA SER A 572 -19.51 15.40 19.02
C SER A 572 -18.11 16.01 18.93
N ARG A 573 -17.09 15.30 19.43
CA ARG A 573 -15.69 15.76 19.39
C ARG A 573 -15.13 15.85 17.97
N ARG A 574 -15.59 14.98 17.06
CA ARG A 574 -15.18 15.02 15.65
C ARG A 574 -15.79 16.22 14.92
N ILE A 575 -17.04 16.56 15.24
CA ILE A 575 -17.71 17.75 14.72
C ILE A 575 -17.01 19.01 15.27
N GLU A 576 -16.67 19.04 16.55
CA GLU A 576 -15.94 20.17 17.15
C GLU A 576 -14.58 20.38 16.47
N PHE A 577 -13.81 19.30 16.27
CA PHE A 577 -12.58 19.36 15.49
C PHE A 577 -12.82 19.92 14.09
N PHE A 578 -13.82 19.39 13.37
CA PHE A 578 -14.14 19.85 12.02
C PHE A 578 -14.48 21.34 11.99
N LYS A 579 -15.26 21.85 12.94
CA LYS A 579 -15.59 23.27 13.05
C LYS A 579 -14.35 24.16 13.20
N LYS A 580 -13.30 23.68 13.87
CA LYS A 580 -12.04 24.42 14.06
C LYS A 580 -11.17 24.44 12.81
N VAL A 581 -11.21 23.39 12.00
CA VAL A 581 -10.31 23.23 10.83
C VAL A 581 -10.98 23.41 9.48
N CYS A 582 -12.31 23.55 9.40
CA CYS A 582 -13.04 23.56 8.13
C CYS A 582 -12.69 24.74 7.22
N ASN A 583 -12.25 25.87 7.79
CA ASN A 583 -11.90 27.08 7.03
C ASN A 583 -10.39 27.21 6.77
N VAL A 584 -9.59 26.21 7.15
CA VAL A 584 -8.14 26.23 6.92
C VAL A 584 -7.83 25.87 5.47
N GLU A 585 -6.92 26.62 4.85
CA GLU A 585 -6.45 26.35 3.49
C GLU A 585 -5.68 25.02 3.39
N GLU A 586 -5.77 24.34 2.24
CA GLU A 586 -5.16 23.01 2.04
C GLU A 586 -3.65 22.99 2.32
N LYS A 587 -2.91 24.05 1.93
CA LYS A 587 -1.46 24.17 2.12
C LYS A 587 -1.04 24.23 3.60
N GLY A 588 -1.90 24.75 4.49
CA GLY A 588 -1.63 24.88 5.92
C GLY A 588 -2.39 23.88 6.79
N PHE A 589 -3.29 23.08 6.18
CA PHE A 589 -4.21 22.21 6.90
C PHE A 589 -3.49 21.20 7.79
N TYR A 590 -2.39 20.59 7.31
CA TYR A 590 -1.70 19.56 8.08
C TYR A 590 -1.19 20.10 9.42
N ASP A 591 -0.57 21.27 9.41
CA ASP A 591 0.03 21.87 10.61
C ASP A 591 -1.06 22.33 11.60
N GLU A 592 -2.12 22.98 11.13
CA GLU A 592 -3.21 23.41 12.02
C GLU A 592 -4.03 22.25 12.56
N ALA A 593 -4.36 21.26 11.71
CA ALA A 593 -5.02 20.06 12.17
C ALA A 593 -4.14 19.30 13.18
N TYR A 594 -2.83 19.23 12.96
CA TYR A 594 -1.90 18.65 13.93
C TYR A 594 -1.97 19.37 15.27
N LYS A 595 -1.93 20.71 15.25
CA LYS A 595 -1.96 21.55 16.44
C LYS A 595 -3.21 21.28 17.27
N VAL A 596 -4.39 21.37 16.65
CA VAL A 596 -5.68 21.09 17.32
C VAL A 596 -5.71 19.65 17.86
N ILE A 597 -5.22 18.67 17.09
CA ILE A 597 -5.17 17.27 17.54
C ILE A 597 -4.27 17.12 18.76
N TYR A 598 -3.10 17.74 18.75
CA TYR A 598 -2.10 17.64 19.82
C TYR A 598 -2.53 18.35 21.11
N THR A 599 -3.23 19.47 21.01
CA THR A 599 -3.69 20.22 22.17
C THR A 599 -4.94 19.64 22.81
N GLU A 600 -5.88 19.12 22.01
CA GLU A 600 -7.23 18.80 22.50
C GLU A 600 -7.47 17.30 22.73
N PHE A 601 -6.75 16.42 22.04
CA PHE A 601 -6.97 14.98 22.13
C PHE A 601 -5.86 14.30 22.94
N LYS A 602 -6.23 13.29 23.72
CA LYS A 602 -5.30 12.51 24.56
C LYS A 602 -5.53 11.01 24.36
N GLY A 603 -4.53 10.19 24.70
CA GLY A 603 -4.63 8.74 24.67
C GLY A 603 -5.04 8.15 23.30
N ASP A 604 -6.05 7.28 23.30
CA ASP A 604 -6.51 6.58 22.10
C ASP A 604 -7.16 7.51 21.07
N GLU A 605 -7.83 8.58 21.52
CA GLU A 605 -8.45 9.55 20.63
C GLU A 605 -7.41 10.36 19.84
N PHE A 606 -6.31 10.74 20.52
CA PHE A 606 -5.17 11.39 19.86
C PHE A 606 -4.61 10.50 18.75
N GLU A 607 -4.39 9.22 19.06
CA GLU A 607 -3.90 8.26 18.08
C GLU A 607 -4.87 8.03 16.92
N ALA A 608 -6.19 8.01 17.19
CA ALA A 608 -7.23 7.90 16.17
C ALA A 608 -7.28 9.12 15.24
N MET A 609 -7.26 10.34 15.79
CA MET A 609 -7.27 11.58 14.98
C MET A 609 -6.00 11.68 14.15
N PHE A 610 -4.87 11.31 14.74
CA PHE A 610 -3.58 11.37 14.06
C PHE A 610 -3.47 10.37 12.90
N ASP A 611 -3.95 9.13 13.08
CA ASP A 611 -3.94 8.14 11.99
C ASP A 611 -4.76 8.62 10.78
N ARG A 612 -5.79 9.45 11.00
CA ARG A 612 -6.56 10.10 9.95
C ARG A 612 -5.82 11.28 9.32
N LEU A 613 -5.13 12.09 10.13
CA LEU A 613 -4.30 13.18 9.63
C LEU A 613 -3.19 12.70 8.67
N LYS A 614 -2.66 11.48 8.87
CA LYS A 614 -1.69 10.87 7.93
C LYS A 614 -2.20 10.76 6.49
N MET A 615 -3.51 10.77 6.25
CA MET A 615 -4.11 10.73 4.92
C MET A 615 -3.94 12.05 4.14
N PHE A 616 -3.53 13.12 4.83
CA PHE A 616 -3.23 14.44 4.28
C PHE A 616 -1.72 14.73 4.25
N ARG A 617 -0.90 13.68 4.39
CA ARG A 617 0.54 13.85 4.38
C ARG A 617 1.02 14.00 2.94
N ASP A 618 1.47 15.20 2.60
CA ASP A 618 2.20 15.42 1.36
C ASP A 618 3.56 14.69 1.41
N GLU A 619 3.91 14.05 0.29
CA GLU A 619 5.27 13.64 0.04
C GLU A 619 6.15 14.89 0.04
N GLU A 620 7.27 14.80 0.75
CA GLU A 620 8.15 15.91 1.14
C GLU A 620 8.35 16.90 -0.02
N VAL A 621 7.66 18.05 0.04
CA VAL A 621 8.08 19.25 -0.70
C VAL A 621 9.30 19.77 0.05
N ASP A 622 10.45 19.22 -0.32
CA ASP A 622 11.73 19.80 0.02
C ASP A 622 11.91 21.00 -0.90
N ASP A 623 11.44 22.18 -0.47
CA ASP A 623 11.97 23.44 -0.96
C ASP A 623 11.61 24.63 -0.07
N GLN A 624 12.62 25.48 0.13
CA GLN A 624 12.54 26.90 0.49
C GLN A 624 12.07 27.26 1.90
N LYS A 625 12.99 27.18 2.86
CA LYS A 625 13.27 28.20 3.91
C LYS A 625 14.44 27.73 4.78
N GLN A 626 15.66 28.03 4.33
CA GLN A 626 16.90 27.64 5.00
C GLN A 626 17.02 28.31 6.39
N SER A 627 16.57 29.57 6.52
CA SER A 627 16.67 30.36 7.76
C SER A 627 15.80 29.84 8.93
N THR A 628 14.58 29.35 8.68
CA THR A 628 13.71 28.84 9.76
C THR A 628 14.24 27.52 10.31
N PHE A 629 14.78 26.66 9.45
CA PHE A 629 15.39 25.39 9.84
C PHE A 629 16.62 25.62 10.71
N GLU A 630 17.54 26.48 10.27
CA GLU A 630 18.77 26.79 10.99
C GLU A 630 18.45 27.36 12.39
N ARG A 631 17.49 28.28 12.47
CA ARG A 631 17.01 28.85 13.73
C ARG A 631 16.45 27.79 14.68
N LEU A 632 15.64 26.86 14.19
CA LEU A 632 15.06 25.78 15.01
C LEU A 632 16.12 24.75 15.44
N TYR A 633 17.01 24.38 14.52
CA TYR A 633 18.13 23.48 14.81
C TYR A 633 19.00 24.04 15.93
N MET A 634 19.43 25.29 15.80
CA MET A 634 20.24 25.97 16.83
C MET A 634 19.46 26.19 18.12
N GLY A 635 18.18 26.58 18.06
CA GLY A 635 17.35 26.78 19.25
C GLY A 635 17.19 25.49 20.07
N PHE A 636 16.86 24.38 19.42
CA PHE A 636 16.77 23.07 20.08
C PHE A 636 18.12 22.62 20.64
N LYS A 637 19.19 22.80 19.87
CA LYS A 637 20.55 22.43 20.29
C LYS A 637 21.03 23.27 21.48
N LYS A 638 20.73 24.57 21.48
CA LYS A 638 20.99 25.49 22.59
C LYS A 638 20.27 25.02 23.86
N ASN A 639 18.97 24.69 23.77
CA ASN A 639 18.22 24.15 24.91
C ASN A 639 18.85 22.86 25.46
N ILE A 640 19.30 21.96 24.60
CA ILE A 640 19.98 20.72 25.02
C ILE A 640 21.28 21.03 25.76
N ILE A 641 22.07 22.01 25.29
CA ILE A 641 23.33 22.40 25.92
C ILE A 641 23.08 23.11 27.26
N GLU A 642 22.16 24.08 27.30
CA GLU A 642 21.94 24.96 28.45
C GLU A 642 21.02 24.34 29.51
N LEU A 643 19.99 23.61 29.10
CA LEU A 643 18.96 23.05 29.98
C LEU A 643 19.07 21.53 30.16
N GLY A 644 19.82 20.83 29.29
CA GLY A 644 19.96 19.37 29.32
C GLY A 644 18.80 18.60 28.69
N TRP A 645 17.80 19.29 28.14
CA TRP A 645 16.64 18.71 27.45
C TRP A 645 16.13 19.67 26.36
N LEU A 646 15.24 19.20 25.50
CA LEU A 646 14.82 19.95 24.30
C LEU A 646 14.00 21.23 24.59
N GLY A 647 13.29 21.29 25.71
CA GLY A 647 12.21 22.26 25.92
C GLY A 647 10.84 21.72 25.50
N THR A 648 9.77 22.42 25.86
CA THR A 648 8.43 22.17 25.31
C THR A 648 8.36 22.66 23.87
N LEU A 649 7.71 21.89 23.00
CA LEU A 649 7.49 22.33 21.62
C LEU A 649 6.34 23.34 21.57
N ASP A 650 6.64 24.56 21.13
CA ASP A 650 5.65 25.61 20.91
C ASP A 650 5.30 25.72 19.42
N PHE A 651 4.25 25.01 19.02
CA PHE A 651 3.73 25.04 17.66
C PHE A 651 2.98 26.34 17.31
N ASN A 652 2.88 27.31 18.23
CA ASN A 652 2.46 28.66 17.87
C ASN A 652 3.58 29.45 17.18
N SER A 653 4.84 29.14 17.50
CA SER A 653 6.01 29.88 17.04
C SER A 653 6.64 29.32 15.77
N TYR A 654 6.34 28.07 15.40
CA TYR A 654 6.92 27.38 14.24
C TYR A 654 6.09 26.19 13.76
N SER A 655 6.26 25.82 12.48
CA SER A 655 5.53 24.70 11.87
C SER A 655 5.98 23.34 12.41
N VAL A 656 5.05 22.39 12.47
CA VAL A 656 5.29 21.00 12.90
C VAL A 656 6.27 20.32 11.94
N SER A 657 6.12 20.61 10.64
CA SER A 657 6.98 20.07 9.58
C SER A 657 8.43 20.52 9.72
N GLU A 658 8.69 21.81 9.99
CA GLU A 658 10.05 22.32 10.20
C GLU A 658 10.66 21.81 11.51
N ALA A 659 9.90 21.76 12.61
CA ALA A 659 10.38 21.20 13.87
C ALA A 659 10.77 19.72 13.73
N LYS A 660 9.97 18.95 12.99
CA LYS A 660 10.28 17.55 12.67
C LYS A 660 11.54 17.41 11.85
N ARG A 661 11.76 18.30 10.87
CA ARG A 661 12.98 18.34 10.05
C ARG A 661 14.21 18.63 10.91
N ALA A 662 14.14 19.64 11.77
CA ALA A 662 15.21 20.00 12.71
C ALA A 662 15.55 18.84 13.68
N LEU A 663 14.54 18.20 14.29
CA LEU A 663 14.76 17.07 15.21
C LEU A 663 15.33 15.83 14.51
N LYS A 664 14.88 15.53 13.29
CA LYS A 664 15.50 14.47 12.48
C LYS A 664 16.98 14.76 12.21
N ALA A 665 17.32 16.01 11.86
CA ALA A 665 18.70 16.42 11.63
C ALA A 665 19.55 16.27 12.89
N LEU A 666 19.09 16.79 14.03
CA LEU A 666 19.78 16.63 15.33
C LEU A 666 19.99 15.17 15.72
N SER A 667 19.04 14.29 15.40
CA SER A 667 19.16 12.86 15.65
C SER A 667 20.17 12.18 14.72
N ARG A 668 20.17 12.54 13.42
CA ARG A 668 21.15 12.07 12.43
C ARG A 668 22.57 12.50 12.82
N ASP A 669 22.71 13.72 13.30
CA ASP A 669 23.97 14.33 13.69
C ASP A 669 24.43 13.86 15.10
N LYS A 670 23.70 12.91 15.71
CA LYS A 670 23.98 12.33 17.04
C LYS A 670 24.11 13.38 18.15
N ILE A 671 23.30 14.44 18.08
CA ILE A 671 23.17 15.44 19.15
C ILE A 671 22.10 14.99 20.14
N ILE A 672 21.00 14.42 19.63
CA ILE A 672 19.93 13.79 20.42
C ILE A 672 19.84 12.29 20.21
N ALA A 673 19.36 11.59 21.23
CA ALA A 673 19.04 10.17 21.23
C ALA A 673 17.52 9.94 21.40
N ASN A 674 17.08 8.71 21.19
CA ASN A 674 15.69 8.25 21.44
C ASN A 674 14.58 8.95 20.65
N TYR A 675 14.90 9.77 19.64
CA TYR A 675 13.91 10.40 18.79
C TYR A 675 13.16 9.36 17.93
N LYS A 676 11.91 9.10 18.27
CA LYS A 676 11.00 8.20 17.53
C LYS A 676 9.93 8.96 16.72
N GLY A 677 9.90 10.28 16.83
CA GLY A 677 8.96 11.16 16.16
C GLY A 677 8.49 12.31 17.05
N ILE A 678 7.87 13.31 16.43
CA ILE A 678 7.48 14.56 17.12
C ILE A 678 6.42 14.36 18.22
N LYS A 679 5.74 13.21 18.24
CA LYS A 679 4.81 12.78 19.31
C LYS A 679 5.49 12.38 20.63
N LYS A 680 6.78 12.03 20.58
CA LYS A 680 7.52 11.39 21.69
C LYS A 680 8.75 12.22 22.08
N VAL A 681 8.60 13.53 21.97
CA VAL A 681 9.70 14.49 22.14
C VAL A 681 10.10 14.60 23.60
N GLU A 682 9.18 14.38 24.52
CA GLU A 682 9.43 14.23 25.96
C GLU A 682 10.43 13.12 26.32
N PHE A 683 10.63 12.12 25.46
CA PHE A 683 11.60 11.04 25.66
C PHE A 683 12.95 11.30 24.97
N VAL A 684 13.10 12.45 24.32
CA VAL A 684 14.34 12.82 23.64
C VAL A 684 15.35 13.25 24.69
N THR A 685 16.49 12.57 24.69
CA THR A 685 17.61 12.88 25.59
C THR A 685 18.81 13.35 24.78
N PRO A 686 19.73 14.14 25.36
CA PRO A 686 21.01 14.41 24.73
C PRO A 686 21.77 13.11 24.47
N HIS A 687 22.52 13.04 23.37
CA HIS A 687 23.34 11.89 23.06
C HIS A 687 24.65 11.94 23.88
N GLU A 688 25.08 10.82 24.46
CA GLU A 688 26.25 10.78 25.36
C GLU A 688 27.56 11.24 24.69
N SER A 689 27.76 10.92 23.40
CA SER A 689 28.94 11.40 22.66
C SER A 689 28.96 12.90 22.49
N PHE A 690 27.78 13.52 22.34
CA PHE A 690 27.64 14.96 22.20
C PHE A 690 27.98 15.65 23.53
N LEU A 691 27.37 15.21 24.62
CA LEU A 691 27.66 15.72 25.96
C LEU A 691 29.14 15.58 26.34
N ARG A 692 29.77 14.45 26.00
CA ARG A 692 31.21 14.25 26.26
C ARG A 692 32.10 15.26 25.54
N VAL A 693 31.74 15.69 24.33
CA VAL A 693 32.56 16.65 23.56
C VAL A 693 32.33 18.08 24.05
N ILE A 694 31.07 18.45 24.32
CA ILE A 694 30.70 19.80 24.77
C ILE A 694 31.18 20.08 26.20
N ASN A 695 31.15 19.07 27.09
CA ASN A 695 31.61 19.24 28.47
C ASN A 695 33.11 18.97 28.65
N LYS A 696 33.84 18.63 27.58
CA LYS A 696 35.28 18.39 27.65
C LYS A 696 35.99 19.71 27.92
N LYS A 697 36.80 19.73 28.98
CA LYS A 697 37.75 20.84 29.21
C LYS A 697 38.94 20.65 28.27
N TYR A 698 39.22 21.65 27.46
CA TYR A 698 40.41 21.70 26.63
C TYR A 698 41.46 22.54 27.34
N ASP A 699 42.71 22.08 27.28
CA ASP A 699 43.83 22.82 27.84
C ASP A 699 44.20 23.93 26.84
N VAL A 700 43.66 25.12 27.08
CA VAL A 700 43.75 26.27 26.19
C VAL A 700 44.60 27.33 26.86
N PHE A 701 45.65 27.79 26.17
CA PHE A 701 46.44 28.95 26.59
C PHE A 701 45.54 30.18 26.66
N ARG A 702 45.32 30.69 27.88
CA ARG A 702 44.47 31.86 28.14
C ARG A 702 45.28 33.13 27.95
N PHE A 703 45.18 33.71 26.76
CA PHE A 703 45.75 35.02 26.44
C PHE A 703 45.00 36.17 27.14
N LYS A 704 45.60 37.37 27.17
CA LYS A 704 44.98 38.58 27.75
C LYS A 704 43.66 38.92 27.06
N GLY A 705 42.57 39.01 27.84
CA GLY A 705 41.21 39.23 27.31
C GLY A 705 40.51 37.96 26.83
N TYR A 706 41.06 36.75 27.06
CA TYR A 706 40.45 35.47 26.67
C TYR A 706 38.97 35.33 27.10
N HIS A 707 38.64 35.72 28.33
CA HIS A 707 37.25 35.67 28.81
C HIS A 707 36.33 36.69 28.14
N GLU A 708 36.84 37.86 27.77
CA GLU A 708 36.10 38.90 27.04
C GLU A 708 35.86 38.48 25.58
N HIS A 709 36.83 37.79 24.98
CA HIS A 709 36.75 37.28 23.62
C HIS A 709 35.90 36.02 23.48
N LYS A 710 35.94 35.12 24.46
CA LYS A 710 35.08 33.93 24.52
C LYS A 710 33.60 34.30 24.77
N GLY A 711 33.37 35.33 25.57
CA GLY A 711 32.04 35.84 25.87
C GLY A 711 31.11 34.81 26.51
N MET A 712 29.80 35.10 26.46
CA MET A 712 28.71 34.27 26.96
C MET A 712 27.69 34.09 25.82
N GLY A 713 27.41 32.85 25.42
CA GLY A 713 26.48 32.59 24.32
C GLY A 713 26.60 31.17 23.76
N TYR A 714 25.73 30.85 22.80
CA TYR A 714 25.65 29.51 22.20
C TYR A 714 26.99 28.98 21.67
N PHE A 715 27.76 29.84 21.00
CA PHE A 715 29.03 29.45 20.40
C PHE A 715 30.20 29.42 21.38
N SER A 716 30.06 29.96 22.60
CA SER A 716 31.13 29.89 23.61
C SER A 716 31.43 28.45 24.04
N HIS A 717 30.47 27.53 23.86
CA HIS A 717 30.61 26.09 24.07
C HIS A 717 31.54 25.42 23.04
N TYR A 718 31.73 26.03 21.87
CA TYR A 718 32.62 25.52 20.81
C TYR A 718 33.97 26.24 20.78
N PHE A 719 34.05 27.43 21.37
CA PHE A 719 35.22 28.30 21.30
C PHE A 719 36.52 27.60 21.68
N ASP A 720 36.56 26.94 22.84
CA ASP A 720 37.77 26.27 23.35
C ASP A 720 38.23 25.14 22.44
N LEU A 721 37.28 24.38 21.90
CA LEU A 721 37.57 23.27 20.98
C LEU A 721 38.12 23.78 19.65
N VAL A 722 37.52 24.82 19.07
CA VAL A 722 38.00 25.42 17.81
C VAL A 722 39.38 26.02 18.01
N TYR A 723 39.57 26.78 19.10
CA TYR A 723 40.85 27.38 19.46
C TYR A 723 41.93 26.32 19.66
N TYR A 724 41.68 25.30 20.49
CA TYR A 724 42.61 24.21 20.73
C TYR A 724 43.00 23.49 19.43
N THR A 725 42.02 23.25 18.54
CA THR A 725 42.26 22.57 17.26
C THR A 725 43.20 23.38 16.37
N LEU A 726 42.98 24.69 16.23
CA LEU A 726 43.84 25.56 15.42
C LEU A 726 45.20 25.83 16.09
N ALA A 727 45.24 25.93 17.42
CA ALA A 727 46.50 26.09 18.16
C ALA A 727 47.42 24.88 18.00
N THR A 728 46.86 23.66 17.94
CA THR A 728 47.62 22.42 17.77
C THR A 728 47.92 22.07 16.31
N SER A 729 47.04 22.44 15.39
CA SER A 729 47.12 22.02 13.99
C SER A 729 47.57 23.13 13.03
N GLY A 730 47.70 24.37 13.52
CA GLY A 730 47.95 25.54 12.68
C GLY A 730 46.73 25.96 11.88
N SER A 731 46.97 26.58 10.73
CA SER A 731 45.91 27.02 9.81
C SER A 731 45.32 25.83 9.07
N LEU A 732 44.00 25.74 8.99
CA LEU A 732 43.28 24.61 8.38
C LEU A 732 42.29 25.07 7.33
N GLU A 733 42.06 24.25 6.29
CA GLU A 733 40.92 24.45 5.41
C GLU A 733 39.61 24.33 6.19
N ILE A 734 38.59 25.13 5.85
CA ILE A 734 37.30 25.14 6.54
C ILE A 734 36.65 23.75 6.61
N ASN A 735 36.72 22.95 5.55
CA ASN A 735 36.17 21.58 5.52
C ASN A 735 36.94 20.64 6.46
N GLU A 736 38.26 20.80 6.52
CA GLU A 736 39.11 20.03 7.43
C GLU A 736 38.85 20.42 8.89
N LEU A 737 38.72 21.71 9.17
CA LEU A 737 38.38 22.21 10.49
C LEU A 737 37.01 21.68 10.96
N ILE A 738 35.99 21.73 10.11
CA ILE A 738 34.66 21.16 10.39
C ILE A 738 34.75 19.66 10.69
N SER A 739 35.57 18.91 9.94
CA SER A 739 35.75 17.47 10.16
C SER A 739 36.36 17.13 11.53
N ARG A 740 37.19 18.03 12.07
CA ARG A 740 37.85 17.88 13.39
C ARG A 740 36.96 18.34 14.54
N ILE A 741 36.07 19.30 14.30
CA ILE A 741 35.13 19.81 15.31
C ILE A 741 33.83 19.01 15.25
N ARG A 742 33.73 18.00 16.10
CA ARG A 742 32.51 17.17 16.15
C ARG A 742 31.30 17.99 16.58
N PHE A 743 30.16 17.70 15.96
CA PHE A 743 28.85 18.25 16.31
C PHE A 743 28.68 19.76 16.06
N ILE A 744 29.42 20.35 15.12
CA ILE A 744 29.11 21.67 14.54
C ILE A 744 28.68 21.47 13.08
N ALA A 745 27.55 22.05 12.68
CA ALA A 745 27.08 22.02 11.30
C ALA A 745 27.77 23.09 10.45
N ASN A 746 27.76 22.93 9.12
CA ASN A 746 28.45 23.86 8.21
C ASN A 746 27.96 25.30 8.37
N PHE A 747 26.64 25.52 8.45
CA PHE A 747 26.06 26.85 8.65
C PHE A 747 26.41 27.44 10.04
N GLU A 748 26.54 26.59 11.06
CA GLU A 748 26.96 27.00 12.41
C GLU A 748 28.41 27.45 12.43
N MET A 749 29.29 26.80 11.66
CA MET A 749 30.70 27.20 11.54
C MET A 749 30.83 28.59 10.92
N GLU A 750 30.05 28.89 9.88
CA GLU A 750 30.05 30.22 9.26
C GLU A 750 29.62 31.31 10.25
N MET A 751 28.55 31.05 11.02
CA MET A 751 28.09 31.96 12.06
C MET A 751 29.12 32.12 13.19
N PHE A 752 29.76 31.02 13.61
CA PHE A 752 30.82 31.02 14.60
C PHE A 752 32.00 31.91 14.17
N LEU A 753 32.49 31.74 12.94
CA LEU A 753 33.62 32.51 12.41
C LEU A 753 33.27 33.99 12.26
N SER A 754 32.01 34.31 11.95
CA SER A 754 31.52 35.68 11.93
C SER A 754 31.47 36.31 13.33
N GLU A 755 31.00 35.57 14.34
CA GLU A 755 30.92 36.04 15.73
C GLU A 755 32.32 36.30 16.31
N TYR A 756 33.25 35.37 16.10
CA TYR A 756 34.61 35.43 16.65
C TYR A 756 35.67 35.88 15.63
N LYS A 757 35.29 36.71 14.65
CA LYS A 757 36.19 37.23 13.59
C LYS A 757 37.45 37.95 14.10
N LYS A 758 37.42 38.41 15.36
CA LYS A 758 38.57 39.05 16.03
C LYS A 758 39.66 38.03 16.40
N VAL A 759 39.27 36.79 16.66
CA VAL A 759 40.15 35.69 17.11
C VAL A 759 40.46 34.73 15.96
N PHE A 760 39.47 34.39 15.14
CA PHE A 760 39.63 33.48 14.01
C PHE A 760 39.60 34.26 12.70
N LYS A 761 40.70 34.24 11.96
CA LYS A 761 40.81 34.89 10.65
C LYS A 761 40.50 33.89 9.55
N VAL A 762 39.68 34.31 8.59
CA VAL A 762 39.41 33.55 7.37
C VAL A 762 40.14 34.22 6.22
N SER A 763 40.97 33.46 5.52
CA SER A 763 41.73 33.90 4.34
C SER A 763 41.39 33.02 3.15
N ASN A 764 41.41 33.60 1.94
CA ASN A 764 41.17 32.88 0.70
C ASN A 764 42.50 32.70 -0.02
N LEU A 765 42.95 31.46 -0.18
CA LEU A 765 44.17 31.10 -0.90
C LEU A 765 43.81 30.09 -1.97
N ASN A 766 44.05 30.42 -3.25
CA ASN A 766 43.78 29.54 -4.41
C ASN A 766 42.33 28.99 -4.45
N ASN A 767 41.32 29.83 -4.21
CA ASN A 767 39.90 29.45 -4.08
C ASN A 767 39.57 28.53 -2.89
N THR A 768 40.52 28.29 -1.97
CA THR A 768 40.30 27.53 -0.74
C THR A 768 40.21 28.48 0.46
N ARG A 769 39.19 28.29 1.29
CA ARG A 769 38.98 29.08 2.53
C ARG A 769 39.78 28.45 3.66
N ILE A 770 40.78 29.17 4.15
CA ILE A 770 41.65 28.76 5.25
C ILE A 770 41.32 29.57 6.50
N VAL A 771 41.12 28.88 7.62
CA VAL A 771 40.89 29.45 8.93
C VAL A 771 42.18 29.38 9.74
N SER A 772 42.58 30.50 10.32
CA SER A 772 43.77 30.60 11.17
C SER A 772 43.46 31.38 12.46
N LEU A 773 44.31 31.23 13.46
CA LEU A 773 44.30 32.14 14.61
C LEU A 773 44.81 33.53 14.17
N GLY A 774 44.16 34.58 14.65
CA GLY A 774 44.61 35.96 14.43
C GLY A 774 45.92 36.22 15.18
N ILE A 775 46.99 36.46 14.42
CA ILE A 775 48.41 36.54 14.84
C ILE A 775 48.76 37.64 15.90
N PHE A 776 47.79 38.33 16.52
CA PHE A 776 48.07 39.37 17.53
C PHE A 776 47.52 39.04 18.91
N MET A 777 47.89 37.87 19.44
CA MET A 777 47.77 37.60 20.87
C MET A 777 49.08 36.99 21.30
N ASP A 778 50.00 37.85 21.74
CA ASP A 778 51.28 37.45 22.30
C ASP A 778 51.01 36.46 23.44
N PRO A 779 51.45 35.20 23.33
CA PRO A 779 51.29 34.23 24.41
C PRO A 779 52.27 34.48 25.56
N PHE A 780 53.15 35.49 25.47
CA PHE A 780 54.21 35.79 26.43
C PHE A 780 54.19 37.23 27.00
N GLU A 781 53.11 38.00 26.82
CA GLU A 781 52.86 39.26 27.56
C GLU A 781 51.81 39.13 28.67
#